data_AF-A0AB36AEF6-F1
#
_entry.id   AF-A0AB36AEF6-F1
#
_cell.length_a   1.000
_cell.length_b   1.000
_cell.length_c   1.000
_cell.angle_alpha   90.00
_cell.angle_beta   90.00
_cell.angle_gamma   90.00
#
_symmetry.space_group_name_H-M   'P 1'
#
loop_
_entity.id
_entity.type
_entity.pdbx_description
1 polymer ?
#
loop_
_entity_poly.entity_id
_entity_poly.type
_entity_poly.pdbx_seq_one_letter_code
_entity_poly.pdbx_strand_id
1 'polypeptide(L)'
;MLDILDYTKQELISDADFWKFAGEHLEKPTEFRGVSFVSSIKFIEEQLLPRYDKVTLILGLSDNGKESIGKRMRQLNDRTEFVNYGYEHPDSEFTKRILDGSLRLLFTKQELIHTKMYLMTSDDRYLSFAGSMNLTEAAIHHNLEQLDSDYGKQTDSLYQCHVQMFNDNLRHATTYLDAKKMAGFIKAKNKEQLQINVYTDTVNMVKNKDTGDQDAVIIPAEEVKEYKDQYSSDEELKKLSAQEKLSVAQTVKLFGNAGYKKRNLENIGKELYSLTQVVKHVSRNDDNSGKITREEDLYPKPVLFYNNGQLFEAPRVGDNVKSELITSNLTGDRLREQLQLFSDIAHEYDNYKEVGEGWQACDFMCFLFEAPLLWKIRNMYELSPSSKSREDVPLGVALIGQGRTGKSTLGKRLAAKLTGSGNFLDGGVFDAKNYALGKSNINMTITTVLSDYMYSAGPVNPMMIDDISPDLTTRPYFDRFIKEITNNRSLTQPLPSFIFTMNRREGDSKSQFSLKPEIMRRLWYLSFESTFAGDEDEREAKLNDLLERANDQLYRYCQVELAKFFNDVSPEIEQKIEKDYLYPIKYVLKQAMDQFGMFELVKDYFDDNYDYSLFVGRNDWTMLINQAEVGADLTFIQQDGQLKAQINKQLFNKVSDSTARNNGSMMMERYFQYLPRKYRISYQYTSTGFIVDVANFDRWLNSDTLQQKYNSSEVARDAQKVNTDAKMTELLTRLTEAQEKQAHRHGIFSWLKKK
;
A
#
# COMPACT_ATOMS: atom_id res chain seq x y z
N MET A 1 33.81 34.91 19.77
CA MET A 1 34.38 36.26 19.78
C MET A 1 33.25 37.21 19.47
N LEU A 2 32.75 37.89 20.50
CA LEU A 2 31.72 38.91 20.40
C LEU A 2 32.41 40.26 20.57
N ASP A 3 32.23 41.16 19.61
CA ASP A 3 32.73 42.53 19.71
C ASP A 3 31.57 43.46 20.06
N ILE A 4 31.72 44.28 21.10
CA ILE A 4 30.73 45.28 21.50
C ILE A 4 31.28 46.69 21.24
N LEU A 5 30.61 47.43 20.36
CA LEU A 5 30.84 48.85 20.16
C LEU A 5 30.00 49.64 21.17
N ASP A 6 30.63 50.11 22.24
CA ASP A 6 30.02 51.01 23.22
C ASP A 6 29.98 52.42 22.64
N TYR A 7 28.83 52.82 22.06
CA TYR A 7 28.66 54.18 21.53
C TYR A 7 28.64 55.26 22.60
N THR A 8 28.32 54.90 23.85
CA THR A 8 28.27 55.85 24.97
C THR A 8 29.68 56.25 25.41
N LYS A 9 30.67 55.35 25.29
CA LYS A 9 32.11 55.64 25.50
C LYS A 9 32.93 55.86 24.23
N GLN A 10 32.38 55.53 23.06
CA GLN A 10 33.08 55.48 21.77
C GLN A 10 34.25 54.47 21.76
N GLU A 11 34.03 53.28 22.33
CA GLU A 11 35.04 52.23 22.50
C GLU A 11 34.60 50.90 21.87
N LEU A 12 35.52 50.20 21.21
CA LEU A 12 35.31 48.82 20.74
C LEU A 12 35.90 47.84 21.75
N ILE A 13 35.05 47.01 22.34
CA ILE A 13 35.42 45.97 23.30
C ILE A 13 35.42 44.63 22.56
N SER A 14 36.59 44.14 22.19
CA SER A 14 36.74 42.82 21.55
C SER A 14 36.71 41.68 22.57
N ASP A 15 36.23 40.50 22.13
CA ASP A 15 36.04 39.31 22.98
C ASP A 15 35.22 39.59 24.26
N ALA A 16 34.20 40.44 24.14
CA ALA A 16 33.32 40.84 25.22
C ALA A 16 32.44 39.67 25.73
N ASP A 17 32.28 39.59 27.05
CA ASP A 17 31.21 38.79 27.68
C ASP A 17 29.93 39.64 27.73
N PHE A 18 28.92 39.24 26.95
CA PHE A 18 27.62 39.90 26.86
C PHE A 18 26.94 40.11 28.22
N TRP A 19 26.94 39.09 29.08
CA TRP A 19 26.26 39.13 30.37
C TRP A 19 27.03 39.98 31.39
N LYS A 20 28.36 39.90 31.37
CA LYS A 20 29.24 40.74 32.19
C LYS A 20 29.05 42.21 31.81
N PHE A 21 29.14 42.54 30.53
CA PHE A 21 28.96 43.91 30.05
C PHE A 21 27.56 44.44 30.39
N ALA A 22 26.50 43.64 30.21
CA ALA A 22 25.15 44.05 30.60
C ALA A 22 25.02 44.33 32.11
N GLY A 23 25.59 43.48 32.96
CA GLY A 23 25.60 43.67 34.41
C GLY A 23 26.43 44.86 34.90
N GLU A 24 27.49 45.23 34.17
CA GLU A 24 28.30 46.43 34.45
C GLU A 24 27.58 47.76 34.11
N HIS A 25 26.61 47.73 33.19
CA HIS A 25 25.97 48.94 32.65
C HIS A 25 24.49 49.11 33.04
N LEU A 26 23.80 48.04 33.48
CA LEU A 26 22.42 48.10 33.96
C LEU A 26 22.21 47.21 35.20
N GLU A 27 22.19 47.83 36.39
CA GLU A 27 21.90 47.13 37.63
C GLU A 27 20.43 46.71 37.74
N LYS A 28 20.17 45.48 38.21
CA LYS A 28 18.83 44.93 38.54
C LYS A 28 17.77 45.13 37.44
N PRO A 29 18.01 44.69 36.19
CA PRO A 29 17.03 44.85 35.12
C PRO A 29 15.76 44.04 35.38
N THR A 30 14.61 44.61 35.03
CA THR A 30 13.28 44.05 35.31
C THR A 30 12.54 43.61 34.03
N GLU A 31 12.70 44.32 32.91
CA GLU A 31 12.09 43.93 31.63
C GLU A 31 13.15 43.73 30.53
N PHE A 32 12.98 42.64 29.76
CA PHE A 32 13.71 42.34 28.55
C PHE A 32 12.77 42.30 27.35
N ARG A 33 13.06 43.11 26.32
CA ARG A 33 12.36 43.11 25.04
C ARG A 33 13.35 42.77 23.92
N GLY A 34 13.25 41.55 23.41
CA GLY A 34 14.16 41.02 22.40
C GLY A 34 13.48 40.84 21.04
N VAL A 35 14.19 41.19 19.99
CA VAL A 35 13.96 40.69 18.63
C VAL A 35 15.18 39.85 18.27
N SER A 36 14.99 38.61 17.87
CA SER A 36 16.06 37.66 17.50
C SER A 36 15.58 36.80 16.35
N PHE A 37 16.47 36.37 15.45
CA PHE A 37 16.04 35.42 14.42
C PHE A 37 15.70 34.05 15.05
N VAL A 38 16.54 33.55 15.96
CA VAL A 38 16.30 32.30 16.70
C VAL A 38 16.63 32.44 18.18
N SER A 39 16.07 31.53 18.98
CA SER A 39 16.49 31.21 20.35
C SER A 39 16.07 29.77 20.68
N SER A 40 16.47 29.25 21.84
CA SER A 40 16.11 27.90 22.30
C SER A 40 15.46 27.96 23.68
N ILE A 41 14.66 26.94 24.00
CA ILE A 41 13.99 26.80 25.32
C ILE A 41 15.03 26.89 26.44
N LYS A 42 16.12 26.12 26.32
CA LYS A 42 17.24 26.10 27.27
C LYS A 42 17.84 27.50 27.48
N PHE A 43 18.13 28.23 26.39
CA PHE A 43 18.67 29.58 26.50
C PHE A 43 17.70 30.55 27.18
N ILE A 44 16.40 30.48 26.84
CA ILE A 44 15.38 31.32 27.49
C ILE A 44 15.32 31.02 28.98
N GLU A 45 15.28 29.74 29.36
CA GLU A 45 15.10 29.29 30.74
C GLU A 45 16.34 29.46 31.63
N GLU A 46 17.53 29.19 31.11
CA GLU A 46 18.79 29.30 31.88
C GLU A 46 19.38 30.71 31.83
N GLN A 47 19.18 31.47 30.74
CA GLN A 47 19.82 32.78 30.57
C GLN A 47 18.88 33.97 30.79
N LEU A 48 17.65 33.95 30.23
CA LEU A 48 16.76 35.11 30.29
C LEU A 48 15.88 35.12 31.54
N LEU A 49 15.13 34.04 31.80
CA LEU A 49 14.16 34.00 32.90
C LEU A 49 14.76 34.26 34.30
N PRO A 50 16.00 33.85 34.63
CA PRO A 50 16.62 34.15 35.93
C PRO A 50 17.10 35.61 36.07
N ARG A 51 17.16 36.37 34.98
CA ARG A 51 17.73 37.74 34.94
C ARG A 51 16.68 38.86 34.83
N TYR A 52 15.44 38.55 34.44
CA TYR A 52 14.42 39.57 34.17
C TYR A 52 13.03 39.14 34.66
N ASP A 53 12.32 40.01 35.37
CA ASP A 53 10.95 39.79 35.86
C ASP A 53 9.92 39.63 34.73
N LYS A 54 10.19 40.20 33.55
CA LYS A 54 9.32 40.12 32.36
C LYS A 54 10.15 40.00 31.08
N VAL A 55 9.78 39.06 30.22
CA VAL A 55 10.49 38.74 28.97
C VAL A 55 9.50 38.72 27.81
N THR A 56 9.71 39.59 26.82
CA THR A 56 8.95 39.58 25.55
C THR A 56 9.90 39.34 24.40
N LEU A 57 9.71 38.24 23.66
CA LEU A 57 10.57 37.86 22.54
C LEU A 57 9.76 37.83 21.24
N ILE A 58 10.29 38.49 20.22
CA ILE A 58 9.86 38.34 18.82
C ILE A 58 10.89 37.43 18.13
N LEU A 59 10.46 36.24 17.73
CA LEU A 59 11.26 35.26 17.01
C LEU A 59 11.02 35.41 15.49
N GLY A 60 12.12 35.60 14.76
CA GLY A 60 12.13 36.04 13.36
C GLY A 60 12.22 34.92 12.31
N LEU A 61 12.50 35.35 11.08
CA LEU A 61 12.77 34.49 9.92
C LEU A 61 14.10 34.92 9.26
N SER A 62 14.87 33.94 8.77
CA SER A 62 16.08 34.20 7.99
C SER A 62 15.73 34.39 6.53
N ASP A 63 16.36 35.37 5.88
CA ASP A 63 16.34 35.48 4.43
C ASP A 63 17.05 34.27 3.78
N ASN A 64 16.69 34.01 2.52
CA ASN A 64 17.59 33.71 1.39
C ASN A 64 16.74 33.32 0.16
N GLY A 65 15.81 34.21 -0.22
CA GLY A 65 15.05 34.13 -1.48
C GLY A 65 14.00 33.01 -1.62
N LYS A 66 13.09 33.19 -2.59
CA LYS A 66 12.07 32.31 -3.24
C LYS A 66 11.28 31.21 -2.46
N GLU A 67 11.62 30.88 -1.22
CA GLU A 67 11.02 29.78 -0.43
C GLU A 67 10.29 30.27 0.84
N SER A 68 9.79 31.50 0.83
CA SER A 68 9.12 32.17 1.95
C SER A 68 8.01 31.31 2.59
N ILE A 69 7.25 30.58 1.77
CA ILE A 69 6.12 29.74 2.19
C ILE A 69 6.60 28.48 2.93
N GLY A 70 7.58 27.76 2.38
CA GLY A 70 8.10 26.53 2.98
C GLY A 70 8.78 26.78 4.34
N LYS A 71 9.55 27.87 4.46
CA LYS A 71 10.18 28.24 5.75
C LYS A 71 9.14 28.69 6.79
N ARG A 72 8.15 29.50 6.42
CA ARG A 72 7.03 29.88 7.31
C ARG A 72 6.25 28.65 7.79
N MET A 73 5.91 27.73 6.89
CA MET A 73 5.21 26.49 7.27
C MET A 73 6.05 25.57 8.17
N ARG A 74 7.37 25.47 7.97
CA ARG A 74 8.29 24.76 8.89
C ARG A 74 8.24 25.34 10.31
N GLN A 75 8.55 26.63 10.49
CA GLN A 75 8.60 27.25 11.83
C GLN A 75 7.25 27.31 12.56
N LEU A 76 6.14 27.32 11.82
CA LEU A 76 4.81 27.15 12.39
C LEU A 76 4.60 25.75 12.99
N ASN A 77 5.21 24.70 12.41
CA ASN A 77 5.23 23.36 13.00
C ASN A 77 6.24 23.23 14.15
N ASP A 78 7.37 23.94 14.10
CA ASP A 78 8.42 23.88 15.13
C ASP A 78 7.90 24.37 16.50
N ARG A 79 6.78 25.11 16.51
CA ARG A 79 5.99 25.44 17.71
C ARG A 79 5.60 24.21 18.55
N THR A 80 5.50 23.05 17.90
CA THR A 80 5.24 21.76 18.56
C THR A 80 6.35 21.40 19.56
N GLU A 81 7.58 21.88 19.37
CA GLU A 81 8.69 21.69 20.33
C GLU A 81 8.43 22.43 21.65
N PHE A 82 8.19 23.75 21.58
CA PHE A 82 7.87 24.59 22.73
C PHE A 82 6.63 24.09 23.50
N VAL A 83 5.59 23.67 22.79
CA VAL A 83 4.36 23.14 23.42
C VAL A 83 4.56 21.73 23.99
N ASN A 84 5.30 20.83 23.32
CA ASN A 84 5.66 19.53 23.89
C ASN A 84 6.46 19.72 25.18
N TYR A 85 7.48 20.60 25.18
CA TYR A 85 8.34 20.81 26.32
C TYR A 85 7.54 21.18 27.58
N GLY A 86 6.68 22.19 27.51
CA GLY A 86 5.90 22.60 28.68
C GLY A 86 4.68 21.71 28.99
N TYR A 87 4.27 20.83 28.08
CA TYR A 87 3.37 19.72 28.42
C TYR A 87 4.09 18.65 29.26
N GLU A 88 5.35 18.35 28.93
CA GLU A 88 6.17 17.35 29.60
C GLU A 88 6.80 17.87 30.91
N HIS A 89 7.02 19.19 30.99
CA HIS A 89 7.63 19.87 32.14
C HIS A 89 6.72 21.01 32.62
N PRO A 90 5.54 20.71 33.21
CA PRO A 90 4.60 21.72 33.68
C PRO A 90 5.17 22.58 34.83
N ASP A 91 6.08 22.01 35.62
CA ASP A 91 6.76 22.67 36.74
C ASP A 91 8.04 23.43 36.33
N SER A 92 8.41 23.44 35.04
CA SER A 92 9.56 24.23 34.58
C SER A 92 9.28 25.73 34.70
N GLU A 93 10.34 26.52 34.85
CA GLU A 93 10.22 27.96 34.96
C GLU A 93 9.73 28.55 33.63
N PHE A 94 10.20 27.99 32.51
CA PHE A 94 9.67 28.29 31.18
C PHE A 94 8.14 28.15 31.10
N THR A 95 7.57 27.05 31.59
CA THR A 95 6.12 26.82 31.51
C THR A 95 5.34 27.73 32.45
N LYS A 96 5.80 27.89 33.70
CA LYS A 96 5.17 28.77 34.70
C LYS A 96 5.07 30.20 34.19
N ARG A 97 6.17 30.71 33.63
CA ARG A 97 6.29 32.11 33.15
C ARG A 97 5.47 32.37 31.89
N ILE A 98 5.21 31.34 31.06
CA ILE A 98 4.21 31.45 29.99
C ILE A 98 2.79 31.49 30.55
N LEU A 99 2.48 30.67 31.57
CA LEU A 99 1.14 30.57 32.15
C LEU A 99 0.74 31.79 32.98
N ASP A 100 1.67 32.43 33.67
CA ASP A 100 1.43 33.71 34.38
C ASP A 100 1.50 34.94 33.45
N GLY A 101 2.03 34.78 32.22
CA GLY A 101 2.10 35.80 31.18
C GLY A 101 3.33 36.73 31.26
N SER A 102 4.27 36.46 32.16
CA SER A 102 5.55 37.19 32.27
C SER A 102 6.54 36.86 31.14
N LEU A 103 6.46 35.66 30.56
CA LEU A 103 7.12 35.29 29.30
C LEU A 103 6.11 35.31 28.15
N ARG A 104 6.37 36.13 27.13
CA ARG A 104 5.57 36.21 25.90
C ARG A 104 6.41 35.89 24.67
N LEU A 105 5.99 34.88 23.91
CA LEU A 105 6.62 34.49 22.65
C LEU A 105 5.75 34.94 21.48
N LEU A 106 6.31 35.83 20.66
CA LEU A 106 5.74 36.29 19.39
C LEU A 106 6.58 35.75 18.23
N PHE A 107 5.95 35.64 17.07
CA PHE A 107 6.58 35.16 15.84
C PHE A 107 6.19 36.04 14.66
N THR A 108 6.90 35.92 13.55
CA THR A 108 6.65 36.68 12.32
C THR A 108 5.21 36.52 11.79
N LYS A 109 4.53 37.64 11.54
CA LYS A 109 3.14 37.71 11.03
C LYS A 109 3.05 37.52 9.51
N GLN A 110 3.88 38.23 8.75
CA GLN A 110 3.82 38.26 7.28
C GLN A 110 5.19 38.48 6.65
N GLU A 111 5.82 39.61 6.98
CA GLU A 111 7.11 40.08 6.43
C GLU A 111 8.29 39.63 7.28
N LEU A 112 9.44 39.37 6.67
CA LEU A 112 10.62 38.82 7.34
C LEU A 112 11.14 39.74 8.47
N ILE A 113 11.11 39.26 9.70
CA ILE A 113 11.79 39.90 10.83
C ILE A 113 13.20 39.32 10.92
N HIS A 114 14.20 40.07 10.45
CA HIS A 114 15.63 39.70 10.57
C HIS A 114 16.41 40.58 11.56
N THR A 115 15.77 41.62 12.11
CA THR A 115 16.31 42.51 13.15
C THR A 115 16.79 41.71 14.36
N LYS A 116 17.93 42.10 14.93
CA LYS A 116 18.44 41.56 16.18
C LYS A 116 18.71 42.74 17.10
N MET A 117 17.85 42.88 18.11
CA MET A 117 17.91 43.98 19.06
C MET A 117 17.44 43.52 20.45
N TYR A 118 18.08 44.04 21.50
CA TYR A 118 17.81 43.67 22.88
C TYR A 118 17.69 44.92 23.73
N LEU A 119 16.47 45.29 24.11
CA LEU A 119 16.20 46.43 24.98
C LEU A 119 15.92 45.92 26.40
N MET A 120 16.77 46.33 27.34
CA MET A 120 16.70 46.02 28.76
C MET A 120 16.37 47.29 29.54
N THR A 121 15.54 47.21 30.57
CA THR A 121 15.21 48.35 31.44
C THR A 121 15.28 48.01 32.92
N SER A 122 15.61 49.02 33.73
CA SER A 122 15.64 49.00 35.19
C SER A 122 15.24 50.39 35.67
N ASP A 123 14.33 50.52 36.64
CA ASP A 123 13.83 51.79 37.20
C ASP A 123 13.72 52.97 36.17
N ASP A 124 14.65 53.94 36.19
CA ASP A 124 14.71 55.08 35.27
C ASP A 124 15.72 54.93 34.11
N ARG A 125 16.37 53.77 33.98
CA ARG A 125 17.49 53.49 33.05
C ARG A 125 17.15 52.45 31.98
N TYR A 126 17.96 52.45 30.91
CA TYR A 126 17.92 51.45 29.85
C TYR A 126 19.33 51.07 29.38
N LEU A 127 19.42 49.88 28.77
CA LEU A 127 20.53 49.40 27.97
C LEU A 127 19.94 48.75 26.73
N SER A 128 20.40 49.15 25.55
CA SER A 128 19.98 48.61 24.27
C SER A 128 21.18 48.06 23.50
N PHE A 129 20.99 46.90 22.87
CA PHE A 129 21.90 46.35 21.89
C PHE A 129 21.22 46.21 20.53
N ALA A 130 21.98 46.35 19.45
CA ALA A 130 21.57 45.97 18.10
C ALA A 130 22.77 45.44 17.29
N GLY A 131 22.58 44.45 16.40
CA GLY A 131 23.70 43.94 15.59
C GLY A 131 23.47 42.59 14.93
N SER A 132 24.47 41.71 14.94
CA SER A 132 24.44 40.40 14.27
C SER A 132 24.07 39.23 15.20
N MET A 133 24.34 39.36 16.49
CA MET A 133 24.18 38.29 17.50
C MET A 133 22.74 37.81 17.59
N ASN A 134 22.54 36.50 17.79
CA ASN A 134 21.25 35.89 18.14
C ASN A 134 21.22 35.47 19.63
N LEU A 135 20.02 35.22 20.17
CA LEU A 135 19.83 34.71 21.53
C LEU A 135 20.10 33.18 21.62
N THR A 136 21.35 32.79 21.38
CA THR A 136 21.84 31.40 21.45
C THR A 136 23.24 31.32 22.05
N GLU A 137 23.55 30.21 22.74
CA GLU A 137 24.89 29.95 23.30
C GLU A 137 26.01 30.05 22.25
N ALA A 138 25.75 29.54 21.04
CA ALA A 138 26.71 29.62 19.94
C ALA A 138 27.00 31.07 19.50
N ALA A 139 25.99 31.94 19.45
CA ALA A 139 26.19 33.33 19.08
C ALA A 139 26.99 34.10 20.15
N ILE A 140 26.73 33.86 21.44
CA ILE A 140 27.47 34.53 22.52
C ILE A 140 28.93 34.04 22.61
N HIS A 141 29.16 32.73 22.51
CA HIS A 141 30.45 32.14 22.89
C HIS A 141 31.30 31.57 21.76
N HIS A 142 30.74 31.28 20.58
CA HIS A 142 31.42 30.48 19.55
C HIS A 142 31.50 31.14 18.17
N ASN A 143 30.50 31.94 17.81
CA ASN A 143 30.47 32.69 16.55
C ASN A 143 31.43 33.89 16.58
N LEU A 144 31.59 34.51 15.42
CA LEU A 144 32.03 35.89 15.26
C LEU A 144 30.77 36.75 15.18
N GLU A 145 30.52 37.61 16.17
CA GLU A 145 29.34 38.47 16.23
C GLU A 145 29.75 39.89 16.62
N GLN A 146 28.98 40.89 16.19
CA GLN A 146 29.13 42.27 16.63
C GLN A 146 27.80 42.81 17.16
N LEU A 147 27.86 43.60 18.24
CA LEU A 147 26.76 44.39 18.77
C LEU A 147 27.18 45.84 18.95
N ASP A 148 26.31 46.74 18.57
CA ASP A 148 26.33 48.15 18.96
C ASP A 148 25.54 48.30 20.26
N SER A 149 26.04 49.10 21.21
CA SER A 149 25.49 49.25 22.56
C SER A 149 25.27 50.72 22.96
N ASP A 150 24.07 51.02 23.42
CA ASP A 150 23.62 52.32 23.93
C ASP A 150 22.99 52.17 25.33
N TYR A 151 23.34 53.03 26.29
CA TYR A 151 22.73 53.02 27.62
C TYR A 151 22.57 54.42 28.21
N GLY A 152 21.54 54.61 29.04
CA GLY A 152 21.20 55.93 29.55
C GLY A 152 19.98 55.93 30.46
N LYS A 153 19.20 57.01 30.40
CA LYS A 153 17.91 57.17 31.09
C LYS A 153 16.75 56.99 30.13
N GLN A 154 15.63 56.49 30.62
CA GLN A 154 14.39 56.35 29.83
C GLN A 154 13.75 57.70 29.42
N THR A 155 14.27 58.80 29.96
CA THR A 155 13.96 60.17 29.52
C THR A 155 14.68 60.58 28.23
N ASP A 156 15.71 59.83 27.82
CA ASP A 156 16.57 60.20 26.69
C ASP A 156 15.83 59.97 25.36
N SER A 157 16.06 60.85 24.38
CA SER A 157 15.44 60.72 23.05
C SER A 157 15.79 59.39 22.36
N LEU A 158 17.01 58.90 22.57
CA LEU A 158 17.50 57.65 22.00
C LEU A 158 16.75 56.41 22.52
N TYR A 159 16.33 56.40 23.79
CA TYR A 159 15.46 55.33 24.33
C TYR A 159 14.14 55.24 23.55
N GLN A 160 13.54 56.38 23.21
CA GLN A 160 12.31 56.40 22.41
C GLN A 160 12.54 55.85 20.99
N CYS A 161 13.74 56.04 20.41
CA CYS A 161 14.12 55.41 19.14
C CYS A 161 14.19 53.87 19.26
N HIS A 162 14.82 53.32 20.30
CA HIS A 162 14.86 51.86 20.51
C HIS A 162 13.48 51.27 20.81
N VAL A 163 12.65 51.95 21.61
CA VAL A 163 11.25 51.57 21.85
C VAL A 163 10.44 51.57 20.56
N GLN A 164 10.63 52.59 19.71
CA GLN A 164 9.98 52.68 18.41
C GLN A 164 10.43 51.56 17.47
N MET A 165 11.74 51.25 17.41
CA MET A 165 12.29 50.13 16.65
C MET A 165 11.71 48.78 17.09
N PHE A 166 11.56 48.54 18.39
CA PHE A 166 10.89 47.35 18.90
C PHE A 166 9.41 47.31 18.51
N ASN A 167 8.69 48.42 18.67
CA ASN A 167 7.28 48.54 18.33
C ASN A 167 7.00 48.37 16.83
N ASP A 168 7.93 48.80 15.96
CA ASP A 168 7.83 48.54 14.52
C ASP A 168 7.90 47.05 14.25
N ASN A 169 8.94 46.35 14.73
CA ASN A 169 9.03 44.88 14.62
C ASN A 169 7.80 44.16 15.21
N LEU A 170 7.23 44.68 16.31
CA LEU A 170 6.03 44.14 16.94
C LEU A 170 4.77 44.22 16.04
N ARG A 171 4.64 45.24 15.18
CA ARG A 171 3.51 45.33 14.23
C ARG A 171 3.56 44.24 13.16
N HIS A 172 4.76 43.74 12.83
CA HIS A 172 4.97 42.62 11.91
C HIS A 172 5.00 41.26 12.63
N ALA A 173 4.62 41.20 13.91
CA ALA A 173 4.59 39.98 14.72
C ALA A 173 3.16 39.54 15.12
N THR A 174 3.02 38.29 15.56
CA THR A 174 1.77 37.65 16.00
C THR A 174 2.02 36.70 17.18
N THR A 175 0.99 36.42 17.99
CA THR A 175 1.09 35.57 19.19
C THR A 175 1.44 34.11 18.85
N TYR A 176 2.69 33.71 19.08
CA TYR A 176 3.15 32.34 18.84
C TYR A 176 2.64 31.38 19.92
N LEU A 177 2.94 31.72 21.18
CA LEU A 177 2.51 30.98 22.37
C LEU A 177 2.28 31.96 23.53
N ASP A 178 1.13 31.83 24.20
CA ASP A 178 0.71 32.64 25.34
C ASP A 178 0.06 31.76 26.42
N ALA A 179 -0.25 32.36 27.57
CA ALA A 179 -0.90 31.71 28.71
C ALA A 179 -2.18 30.96 28.29
N LYS A 180 -3.01 31.55 27.43
CA LYS A 180 -4.31 30.99 27.02
C LYS A 180 -4.14 29.76 26.13
N LYS A 181 -3.29 29.82 25.10
CA LYS A 181 -2.97 28.69 24.22
C LYS A 181 -2.31 27.58 25.04
N MET A 182 -1.33 27.92 25.89
CA MET A 182 -0.61 26.93 26.71
C MET A 182 -1.52 26.21 27.72
N ALA A 183 -2.36 26.94 28.46
CA ALA A 183 -3.35 26.35 29.37
C ALA A 183 -4.42 25.51 28.64
N GLY A 184 -4.64 25.75 27.34
CA GLY A 184 -5.45 24.89 26.48
C GLY A 184 -4.73 23.60 26.08
N PHE A 185 -3.46 23.70 25.68
CA PHE A 185 -2.64 22.56 25.24
C PHE A 185 -2.33 21.58 26.38
N ILE A 186 -1.99 22.07 27.59
CA ILE A 186 -1.68 21.24 28.76
C ILE A 186 -2.84 20.29 29.14
N LYS A 187 -4.09 20.62 28.77
CA LYS A 187 -5.28 19.78 29.02
C LYS A 187 -5.43 18.58 28.07
N ALA A 188 -4.49 18.35 27.15
CA ALA A 188 -4.54 17.20 26.24
C ALA A 188 -4.35 15.87 27.00
N LYS A 189 -5.16 14.85 26.66
CA LYS A 189 -5.14 13.54 27.35
C LYS A 189 -3.84 12.75 27.14
N ASN A 190 -3.15 13.00 26.02
CA ASN A 190 -1.90 12.36 25.64
C ASN A 190 -1.15 13.20 24.59
N LYS A 191 0.10 12.81 24.31
CA LYS A 191 1.01 13.51 23.37
C LYS A 191 0.53 13.51 21.91
N GLU A 192 -0.24 12.50 21.49
CA GLU A 192 -0.88 12.48 20.16
C GLU A 192 -1.95 13.58 20.06
N GLN A 193 -2.88 13.62 21.02
CA GLN A 193 -3.93 14.64 21.08
C GLN A 193 -3.33 16.05 21.21
N LEU A 194 -2.25 16.19 21.99
CA LEU A 194 -1.49 17.45 22.09
C LEU A 194 -1.03 17.93 20.72
N GLN A 195 -0.33 17.09 19.95
CA GLN A 195 0.20 17.47 18.64
C GLN A 195 -0.93 17.74 17.63
N ILE A 196 -2.01 16.95 17.64
CA ILE A 196 -3.21 17.22 16.83
C ILE A 196 -3.82 18.59 17.18
N ASN A 197 -3.89 18.95 18.46
CA ASN A 197 -4.38 20.26 18.90
C ASN A 197 -3.45 21.39 18.43
N VAL A 198 -2.13 21.21 18.54
CA VAL A 198 -1.14 22.19 18.05
C VAL A 198 -1.25 22.38 16.53
N TYR A 199 -1.34 21.31 15.73
CA TYR A 199 -1.56 21.44 14.29
C TYR A 199 -2.89 22.13 13.97
N THR A 200 -3.97 21.79 14.69
CA THR A 200 -5.29 22.42 14.48
C THR A 200 -5.25 23.93 14.76
N ASP A 201 -4.66 24.35 15.88
CA ASP A 201 -4.48 25.76 16.22
C ASP A 201 -3.57 26.49 15.22
N THR A 202 -2.48 25.85 14.79
CA THR A 202 -1.57 26.38 13.77
C THR A 202 -2.32 26.68 12.46
N VAL A 203 -3.19 25.76 12.04
CA VAL A 203 -4.03 25.97 10.87
C VAL A 203 -5.05 27.08 11.08
N ASN A 204 -5.60 27.24 12.29
CA ASN A 204 -6.55 28.32 12.58
C ASN A 204 -5.90 29.71 12.48
N MET A 205 -4.64 29.85 12.92
CA MET A 205 -3.87 31.10 12.81
C MET A 205 -3.61 31.51 11.35
N VAL A 206 -3.45 30.56 10.41
CA VAL A 206 -3.12 30.88 9.01
C VAL A 206 -4.31 31.53 8.26
N LYS A 207 -4.08 32.70 7.65
CA LYS A 207 -5.04 33.42 6.79
C LYS A 207 -4.37 33.88 5.48
N ASN A 208 -5.14 34.08 4.40
CA ASN A 208 -4.60 34.54 3.12
C ASN A 208 -4.54 36.07 2.94
N LYS A 209 -5.13 36.84 3.85
CA LYS A 209 -5.14 38.31 3.84
C LYS A 209 -5.12 38.82 5.27
N ASP A 210 -4.45 39.94 5.51
CA ASP A 210 -4.55 40.62 6.80
C ASP A 210 -5.98 41.16 7.00
N THR A 211 -6.52 40.91 8.18
CA THR A 211 -7.85 41.37 8.62
C THR A 211 -7.77 42.20 9.91
N GLY A 212 -6.57 42.70 10.26
CA GLY A 212 -6.32 43.37 11.54
C GLY A 212 -6.25 42.43 12.74
N ASP A 213 -6.22 41.11 12.50
CA ASP A 213 -6.13 40.09 13.55
C ASP A 213 -4.67 39.95 14.03
N GLN A 214 -4.46 40.07 15.34
CA GLN A 214 -3.14 39.99 15.97
C GLN A 214 -2.68 38.54 16.18
N ASP A 215 -3.58 37.55 16.14
CA ASP A 215 -3.27 36.12 16.29
C ASP A 215 -3.17 35.39 14.93
N ALA A 216 -3.22 36.12 13.81
CA ALA A 216 -3.20 35.57 12.47
C ALA A 216 -1.83 35.67 11.77
N VAL A 217 -1.41 34.58 11.13
CA VAL A 217 -0.24 34.53 10.25
C VAL A 217 -0.72 34.68 8.81
N ILE A 218 -0.17 35.64 8.06
CA ILE A 218 -0.62 35.98 6.72
C ILE A 218 0.24 35.27 5.68
N ILE A 219 -0.40 34.41 4.90
CA ILE A 219 0.20 33.59 3.85
C ILE A 219 -0.55 33.89 2.54
N PRO A 220 -0.10 34.87 1.73
CA PRO A 220 -0.79 35.32 0.53
C PRO A 220 -1.08 34.19 -0.47
N ALA A 221 -2.27 34.20 -1.07
CA ALA A 221 -2.70 33.14 -1.99
C ALA A 221 -1.83 33.06 -3.26
N GLU A 222 -1.29 34.19 -3.72
CA GLU A 222 -0.42 34.25 -4.90
C GLU A 222 0.92 33.54 -4.64
N GLU A 223 1.61 33.87 -3.54
CA GLU A 223 2.84 33.18 -3.11
C GLU A 223 2.61 31.66 -2.92
N VAL A 224 1.47 31.24 -2.36
CA VAL A 224 1.14 29.81 -2.20
C VAL A 224 0.95 29.13 -3.55
N LYS A 225 0.34 29.81 -4.52
CA LYS A 225 0.14 29.28 -5.86
C LYS A 225 1.49 29.08 -6.54
N GLU A 226 2.35 30.09 -6.55
CA GLU A 226 3.70 30.01 -7.13
C GLU A 226 4.52 28.87 -6.50
N TYR A 227 4.51 28.77 -5.17
CA TYR A 227 5.19 27.69 -4.44
C TYR A 227 4.64 26.30 -4.82
N LYS A 228 3.32 26.15 -4.98
CA LYS A 228 2.72 24.88 -5.41
C LYS A 228 2.99 24.55 -6.88
N ASP A 229 2.97 25.55 -7.76
CA ASP A 229 3.23 25.38 -9.18
C ASP A 229 4.71 24.97 -9.40
N GLN A 230 5.65 25.56 -8.65
CA GLN A 230 7.07 25.16 -8.63
C GLN A 230 7.28 23.68 -8.24
N TYR A 231 6.62 23.22 -7.17
CA TYR A 231 6.75 21.85 -6.67
C TYR A 231 5.66 20.89 -7.19
N SER A 232 5.09 21.20 -8.37
CA SER A 232 4.08 20.34 -9.03
C SER A 232 4.70 19.19 -9.85
N SER A 233 6.00 19.22 -10.11
CA SER A 233 6.73 18.19 -10.86
C SER A 233 7.51 17.25 -9.94
N ASP A 234 7.57 15.97 -10.31
CA ASP A 234 8.34 14.95 -9.57
C ASP A 234 9.85 15.23 -9.57
N GLU A 235 10.37 15.96 -10.57
CA GLU A 235 11.80 16.33 -10.65
C GLU A 235 12.20 17.36 -9.60
N GLU A 236 11.39 18.41 -9.39
CA GLU A 236 11.66 19.38 -8.32
C GLU A 236 11.40 18.77 -6.94
N LEU A 237 10.36 17.96 -6.78
CA LEU A 237 10.10 17.24 -5.53
C LEU A 237 11.26 16.30 -5.15
N LYS A 238 11.91 15.62 -6.10
CA LYS A 238 13.04 14.71 -5.82
C LYS A 238 14.23 15.42 -5.16
N LYS A 239 14.52 16.66 -5.54
CA LYS A 239 15.66 17.47 -5.04
C LYS A 239 15.52 17.88 -3.57
N LEU A 240 14.30 17.90 -3.03
CA LEU A 240 14.02 18.37 -1.67
C LEU A 240 14.44 17.37 -0.58
N SER A 241 14.88 17.90 0.57
CA SER A 241 15.04 17.09 1.79
C SER A 241 13.70 16.53 2.27
N ALA A 242 13.73 15.53 3.16
CA ALA A 242 12.52 14.97 3.76
C ALA A 242 11.66 16.05 4.46
N GLN A 243 12.31 16.99 5.18
CA GLN A 243 11.63 18.09 5.86
C GLN A 243 10.98 19.11 4.89
N GLU A 244 11.61 19.37 3.75
CA GLU A 244 11.01 20.22 2.70
C GLU A 244 9.85 19.53 1.99
N LYS A 245 9.97 18.23 1.69
CA LYS A 245 8.86 17.41 1.17
C LYS A 245 7.64 17.44 2.09
N LEU A 246 7.85 17.36 3.41
CA LEU A 246 6.78 17.55 4.40
C LEU A 246 6.13 18.94 4.25
N SER A 247 6.94 20.00 4.21
CA SER A 247 6.42 21.36 4.09
C SER A 247 5.63 21.59 2.80
N VAL A 248 6.03 20.98 1.68
CA VAL A 248 5.24 21.00 0.43
C VAL A 248 3.93 20.23 0.62
N ALA A 249 3.97 19.00 1.14
CA ALA A 249 2.79 18.18 1.34
C ALA A 249 1.75 18.84 2.26
N GLN A 250 2.18 19.48 3.35
CA GLN A 250 1.31 20.23 4.26
C GLN A 250 0.69 21.46 3.57
N THR A 251 1.47 22.23 2.80
CA THR A 251 0.96 23.36 2.00
C THR A 251 -0.09 22.89 0.98
N VAL A 252 0.18 21.81 0.24
CA VAL A 252 -0.78 21.21 -0.70
C VAL A 252 -2.04 20.71 0.02
N LYS A 253 -1.90 20.19 1.25
CA LYS A 253 -3.02 19.77 2.09
C LYS A 253 -3.89 20.95 2.54
N LEU A 254 -3.29 22.06 2.92
CA LEU A 254 -3.96 23.25 3.46
C LEU A 254 -4.61 24.16 2.40
N PHE A 255 -3.99 24.29 1.22
CA PHE A 255 -4.38 25.28 0.23
C PHE A 255 -4.86 24.64 -1.09
N GLY A 256 -5.91 25.23 -1.68
CA GLY A 256 -6.45 24.86 -2.98
C GLY A 256 -5.52 25.22 -4.15
N ASN A 257 -5.92 24.93 -5.38
CA ASN A 257 -5.06 25.14 -6.56
C ASN A 257 -4.85 26.63 -6.87
N ALA A 258 -5.82 27.49 -6.53
CA ALA A 258 -5.67 28.95 -6.59
C ALA A 258 -5.02 29.56 -5.33
N GLY A 259 -4.28 28.77 -4.54
CA GLY A 259 -3.54 29.22 -3.34
C GLY A 259 -4.39 29.61 -2.11
N TYR A 260 -5.72 29.71 -2.24
CA TYR A 260 -6.61 29.97 -1.11
C TYR A 260 -6.72 28.78 -0.14
N LYS A 261 -6.78 29.07 1.17
CA LYS A 261 -6.98 28.10 2.25
C LYS A 261 -8.31 27.35 2.05
N LYS A 262 -8.29 26.02 2.21
CA LYS A 262 -9.49 25.18 2.07
C LYS A 262 -10.49 25.47 3.19
N ARG A 263 -11.79 25.35 2.89
CA ARG A 263 -12.88 25.70 3.82
C ARG A 263 -13.25 24.57 4.79
N ASN A 264 -13.19 23.32 4.36
CA ASN A 264 -13.56 22.15 5.18
C ASN A 264 -12.28 21.56 5.80
N LEU A 265 -12.06 21.80 7.09
CA LEU A 265 -10.81 21.51 7.79
C LEU A 265 -10.99 20.68 9.08
N GLU A 266 -12.16 20.08 9.30
CA GLU A 266 -12.54 19.41 10.57
C GLU A 266 -11.56 18.32 11.06
N ASN A 267 -10.81 17.68 10.15
CA ASN A 267 -9.80 16.67 10.49
C ASN A 267 -8.35 17.11 10.16
N ILE A 268 -8.11 18.36 9.76
CA ILE A 268 -6.81 18.80 9.22
C ILE A 268 -5.64 18.57 10.19
N GLY A 269 -5.86 18.78 11.50
CA GLY A 269 -4.82 18.55 12.51
C GLY A 269 -4.37 17.09 12.59
N LYS A 270 -5.29 16.13 12.38
CA LYS A 270 -4.98 14.70 12.29
C LYS A 270 -4.24 14.35 11.01
N GLU A 271 -4.63 14.96 9.89
CA GLU A 271 -3.97 14.73 8.61
C GLU A 271 -2.54 15.30 8.60
N LEU A 272 -2.33 16.50 9.14
CA LEU A 272 -1.01 17.12 9.29
C LEU A 272 -0.14 16.36 10.30
N TYR A 273 -0.72 15.89 11.41
CA TYR A 273 -0.03 15.00 12.34
C TYR A 273 0.46 13.73 11.63
N SER A 274 -0.43 13.04 10.91
CA SER A 274 -0.10 11.81 10.19
C SER A 274 0.99 12.02 9.14
N LEU A 275 0.89 13.08 8.33
CA LEU A 275 1.93 13.47 7.36
C LEU A 275 3.28 13.74 8.06
N THR A 276 3.26 14.40 9.22
CA THR A 276 4.48 14.74 9.96
C THR A 276 5.11 13.53 10.63
N GLN A 277 4.32 12.57 11.12
CA GLN A 277 4.84 11.29 11.62
C GLN A 277 5.52 10.51 10.50
N VAL A 278 4.88 10.38 9.33
CA VAL A 278 5.49 9.70 8.15
C VAL A 278 6.88 10.26 7.82
N VAL A 279 7.09 11.59 7.86
CA VAL A 279 8.39 12.20 7.54
C VAL A 279 9.38 12.20 8.72
N LYS A 280 8.91 12.36 9.97
CA LYS A 280 9.77 12.13 11.15
C LYS A 280 10.22 10.67 11.25
N HIS A 281 9.45 9.77 10.62
CA HIS A 281 9.78 8.39 10.25
C HIS A 281 11.15 8.28 9.57
N VAL A 282 11.26 8.94 8.41
CA VAL A 282 12.41 8.88 7.49
C VAL A 282 13.67 9.56 8.06
N SER A 283 13.59 10.31 9.16
CA SER A 283 14.68 11.15 9.68
C SER A 283 15.22 10.78 11.06
N ARG A 284 14.67 9.76 11.73
CA ARG A 284 15.17 9.27 13.03
C ARG A 284 15.59 7.80 12.95
N ASN A 285 16.87 7.60 12.61
CA ASN A 285 17.57 6.38 13.00
C ASN A 285 17.84 6.38 14.51
N ASP A 286 17.96 5.18 15.06
CA ASP A 286 18.26 4.82 16.44
C ASP A 286 17.20 5.17 17.52
N ASP A 287 16.41 4.17 17.93
CA ASP A 287 16.34 3.81 19.37
C ASP A 287 15.79 2.39 19.65
N ASN A 288 16.38 1.71 20.65
CA ASN A 288 16.18 0.29 20.97
C ASN A 288 14.93 -0.01 21.83
N SER A 289 13.73 0.33 21.35
CA SER A 289 12.48 0.19 22.13
C SER A 289 11.78 -1.18 22.02
N GLY A 290 12.32 -2.13 21.26
CA GLY A 290 11.68 -3.44 20.97
C GLY A 290 10.42 -3.36 20.09
N LYS A 291 9.91 -2.14 19.84
CA LYS A 291 8.90 -1.83 18.83
C LYS A 291 9.53 -1.79 17.45
N ILE A 292 8.69 -1.95 16.43
CA ILE A 292 9.08 -1.80 15.03
C ILE A 292 9.37 -0.31 14.79
N THR A 293 10.64 0.00 14.56
CA THR A 293 11.15 1.34 14.23
C THR A 293 11.42 1.49 12.73
N ARG A 294 11.73 0.38 12.04
CA ARG A 294 11.98 0.30 10.60
C ARG A 294 11.15 -0.82 9.99
N GLU A 295 10.58 -0.59 8.82
CA GLU A 295 9.72 -1.58 8.14
C GLU A 295 10.56 -2.67 7.46
N GLU A 296 11.81 -2.35 7.14
CA GLU A 296 12.83 -3.25 6.62
C GLU A 296 13.20 -4.36 7.61
N ASP A 297 13.01 -4.15 8.91
CA ASP A 297 13.20 -5.20 9.93
C ASP A 297 12.11 -6.29 9.85
N LEU A 298 11.02 -6.06 9.11
CA LEU A 298 9.97 -7.04 8.81
C LEU A 298 10.23 -7.83 7.51
N TYR A 299 11.16 -7.38 6.66
CA TYR A 299 11.45 -8.05 5.38
C TYR A 299 11.97 -9.48 5.60
N PRO A 300 11.82 -10.41 4.63
CA PRO A 300 12.26 -11.80 4.74
C PRO A 300 13.74 -11.96 5.16
N LYS A 301 14.05 -13.01 5.92
CA LYS A 301 15.38 -13.31 6.45
C LYS A 301 15.68 -14.80 6.22
N PRO A 302 16.65 -15.18 5.37
CA PRO A 302 17.46 -14.30 4.52
C PRO A 302 16.62 -13.59 3.45
N VAL A 303 17.13 -12.46 2.96
CA VAL A 303 16.65 -11.81 1.74
C VAL A 303 17.37 -12.45 0.55
N LEU A 304 16.66 -12.71 -0.54
CA LEU A 304 17.25 -13.16 -1.79
C LEU A 304 17.35 -12.01 -2.79
N PHE A 305 18.47 -11.92 -3.49
CA PHE A 305 18.79 -10.90 -4.49
C PHE A 305 19.13 -11.56 -5.81
N TYR A 306 18.70 -10.96 -6.92
CA TYR A 306 19.10 -11.42 -8.25
C TYR A 306 20.13 -10.45 -8.85
N ASN A 307 21.32 -10.95 -9.20
CA ASN A 307 22.40 -10.15 -9.78
C ASN A 307 23.20 -10.96 -10.81
N ASN A 308 23.61 -10.35 -11.92
CA ASN A 308 24.47 -10.94 -12.96
C ASN A 308 24.11 -12.38 -13.40
N GLY A 309 22.81 -12.70 -13.51
CA GLY A 309 22.35 -14.02 -13.93
C GLY A 309 22.16 -15.04 -12.80
N GLN A 310 22.43 -14.66 -11.55
CA GLN A 310 22.48 -15.55 -10.40
C GLN A 310 21.67 -15.05 -9.20
N LEU A 311 21.27 -15.97 -8.33
CA LEU A 311 20.60 -15.70 -7.06
C LEU A 311 21.60 -15.70 -5.91
N PHE A 312 21.55 -14.66 -5.08
CA PHE A 312 22.34 -14.51 -3.87
C PHE A 312 21.43 -14.42 -2.65
N GLU A 313 21.88 -14.90 -1.50
CA GLU A 313 21.23 -14.67 -0.21
C GLU A 313 22.03 -13.67 0.63
N ALA A 314 21.36 -12.85 1.42
CA ALA A 314 21.99 -12.02 2.44
C ALA A 314 21.08 -11.89 3.67
N PRO A 315 21.62 -11.66 4.88
CA PRO A 315 20.82 -11.61 6.11
C PRO A 315 19.81 -10.44 6.18
N ARG A 316 19.96 -9.39 5.36
CA ARG A 316 19.04 -8.24 5.24
C ARG A 316 19.33 -7.43 3.97
N VAL A 317 18.47 -6.46 3.65
CA VAL A 317 18.68 -5.44 2.61
C VAL A 317 19.75 -4.42 3.02
N GLY A 318 20.60 -3.99 2.07
CA GLY A 318 21.52 -2.86 2.22
C GLY A 318 22.89 -3.09 1.56
N ASP A 319 23.50 -2.01 1.05
CA ASP A 319 24.66 -2.05 0.13
C ASP A 319 25.96 -2.64 0.71
N ASN A 320 26.08 -2.71 2.06
CA ASN A 320 27.28 -3.20 2.76
C ASN A 320 27.08 -4.57 3.42
N VAL A 321 26.08 -5.34 2.99
CA VAL A 321 25.80 -6.68 3.55
C VAL A 321 26.51 -7.73 2.71
N LYS A 322 27.27 -8.63 3.36
CA LYS A 322 27.87 -9.79 2.68
C LYS A 322 26.74 -10.68 2.12
N SER A 323 26.75 -10.87 0.81
CA SER A 323 25.87 -11.80 0.11
C SER A 323 26.62 -13.08 -0.28
N GLU A 324 25.91 -14.20 -0.34
CA GLU A 324 26.45 -15.51 -0.68
C GLU A 324 25.66 -16.09 -1.87
N LEU A 325 26.35 -16.72 -2.82
CA LEU A 325 25.71 -17.31 -4.00
C LEU A 325 24.86 -18.52 -3.59
N ILE A 326 23.58 -18.55 -3.99
CA ILE A 326 22.78 -19.77 -3.82
C ILE A 326 23.37 -20.86 -4.70
N THR A 327 23.73 -21.97 -4.06
CA THR A 327 24.21 -23.18 -4.69
C THR A 327 23.40 -24.37 -4.18
N SER A 328 23.45 -25.48 -4.93
CA SER A 328 22.87 -26.75 -4.51
C SER A 328 23.77 -27.90 -4.95
N ASN A 329 23.94 -28.87 -4.05
CA ASN A 329 24.57 -30.16 -4.31
C ASN A 329 23.57 -31.33 -4.17
N LEU A 330 22.26 -31.01 -4.11
CA LEU A 330 21.18 -31.98 -3.91
C LEU A 330 21.10 -32.94 -5.10
N THR A 331 21.47 -34.20 -4.87
CA THR A 331 21.58 -35.26 -5.88
C THR A 331 21.31 -36.64 -5.25
N GLY A 332 21.09 -37.66 -6.09
CA GLY A 332 20.91 -39.05 -5.64
C GLY A 332 19.74 -39.23 -4.67
N ASP A 333 19.90 -40.12 -3.69
CA ASP A 333 18.85 -40.46 -2.72
C ASP A 333 18.33 -39.24 -1.95
N ARG A 334 19.19 -38.26 -1.65
CA ARG A 334 18.75 -37.01 -0.98
C ARG A 334 17.78 -36.21 -1.87
N LEU A 335 18.06 -36.09 -3.16
CA LEU A 335 17.12 -35.44 -4.09
C LEU A 335 15.79 -36.20 -4.13
N ARG A 336 15.84 -37.53 -4.18
CA ARG A 336 14.66 -38.41 -4.13
C ARG A 336 13.83 -38.20 -2.86
N GLU A 337 14.45 -38.17 -1.69
CA GLU A 337 13.79 -37.92 -0.39
C GLU A 337 13.07 -36.56 -0.36
N GLN A 338 13.71 -35.51 -0.90
CA GLN A 338 13.10 -34.18 -0.96
C GLN A 338 11.96 -34.09 -1.97
N LEU A 339 12.07 -34.77 -3.12
CA LEU A 339 10.97 -34.88 -4.08
C LEU A 339 9.81 -35.71 -3.52
N GLN A 340 10.09 -36.73 -2.70
CA GLN A 340 9.04 -37.48 -2.00
C GLN A 340 8.31 -36.58 -1.01
N LEU A 341 9.02 -35.75 -0.23
CA LEU A 341 8.39 -34.80 0.67
C LEU A 341 7.48 -33.80 -0.07
N PHE A 342 7.88 -33.31 -1.24
CA PHE A 342 7.02 -32.46 -2.08
C PHE A 342 5.71 -33.17 -2.46
N SER A 343 5.80 -34.43 -2.90
CA SER A 343 4.61 -35.24 -3.22
C SER A 343 3.75 -35.51 -1.99
N ASP A 344 4.37 -35.86 -0.85
CA ASP A 344 3.67 -36.18 0.40
C ASP A 344 2.86 -34.97 0.92
N ILE A 345 3.39 -33.75 0.80
CA ILE A 345 2.66 -32.52 1.19
C ILE A 345 1.43 -32.31 0.30
N ALA A 346 1.53 -32.56 -1.01
CA ALA A 346 0.37 -32.46 -1.91
C ALA A 346 -0.67 -33.55 -1.59
N HIS A 347 -0.23 -34.80 -1.38
CA HIS A 347 -1.08 -35.94 -1.02
C HIS A 347 -1.74 -35.80 0.34
N GLU A 348 -1.10 -35.15 1.31
CA GLU A 348 -1.69 -34.86 2.62
C GLU A 348 -2.92 -33.94 2.49
N TYR A 349 -2.87 -32.97 1.58
CA TYR A 349 -3.99 -32.06 1.30
C TYR A 349 -5.06 -32.69 0.39
N ASP A 350 -4.76 -33.79 -0.31
CA ASP A 350 -5.71 -34.47 -1.19
C ASP A 350 -6.44 -35.63 -0.50
N ASN A 351 -5.71 -36.49 0.22
CA ASN A 351 -6.23 -37.76 0.73
C ASN A 351 -6.80 -37.68 2.16
N TYR A 352 -6.39 -36.68 2.96
CA TYR A 352 -6.82 -36.52 4.36
C TYR A 352 -7.74 -35.33 4.57
N LYS A 353 -8.37 -34.84 3.50
CA LYS A 353 -9.47 -33.86 3.54
C LYS A 353 -10.79 -34.49 3.11
N GLU A 354 -11.90 -33.92 3.55
CA GLU A 354 -13.24 -34.36 3.13
C GLU A 354 -13.46 -34.15 1.62
N VAL A 355 -12.83 -33.12 1.06
CA VAL A 355 -12.68 -32.87 -0.37
C VAL A 355 -11.20 -32.61 -0.61
N GLY A 356 -10.59 -33.32 -1.55
CA GLY A 356 -9.17 -33.17 -1.87
C GLY A 356 -8.83 -31.77 -2.37
N GLU A 357 -7.77 -31.18 -1.81
CA GLU A 357 -7.23 -29.87 -2.16
C GLU A 357 -5.72 -29.97 -2.47
N GLY A 358 -5.26 -31.15 -2.91
CA GLY A 358 -3.86 -31.42 -3.24
C GLY A 358 -3.34 -30.59 -4.41
N TRP A 359 -4.20 -30.29 -5.39
CA TRP A 359 -3.88 -29.39 -6.50
C TRP A 359 -3.53 -27.98 -5.98
N GLN A 360 -4.35 -27.39 -5.12
CA GLN A 360 -4.08 -26.09 -4.50
C GLN A 360 -2.77 -26.10 -3.69
N ALA A 361 -2.47 -27.19 -3.00
CA ALA A 361 -1.23 -27.32 -2.24
C ALA A 361 0.01 -27.44 -3.15
N CYS A 362 -0.08 -28.25 -4.21
CA CYS A 362 0.97 -28.41 -5.21
C CYS A 362 1.27 -27.09 -5.94
N ASP A 363 0.24 -26.41 -6.43
CA ASP A 363 0.37 -25.13 -7.12
C ASP A 363 0.91 -24.01 -6.22
N PHE A 364 0.55 -24.02 -4.93
CA PHE A 364 1.17 -23.13 -3.95
C PHE A 364 2.68 -23.38 -3.83
N MET A 365 3.11 -24.63 -3.73
CA MET A 365 4.55 -24.97 -3.64
C MET A 365 5.30 -24.62 -4.92
N CYS A 366 4.70 -24.83 -6.10
CA CYS A 366 5.24 -24.36 -7.38
C CYS A 366 5.43 -22.84 -7.39
N PHE A 367 4.40 -22.05 -7.04
CA PHE A 367 4.52 -20.60 -6.94
C PHE A 367 5.58 -20.16 -5.93
N LEU A 368 5.63 -20.80 -4.76
CA LEU A 368 6.61 -20.52 -3.71
C LEU A 368 8.05 -20.72 -4.20
N PHE A 369 8.28 -21.75 -5.02
CA PHE A 369 9.59 -22.06 -5.58
C PHE A 369 9.96 -21.17 -6.78
N GLU A 370 8.98 -20.69 -7.54
CA GLU A 370 9.22 -19.80 -8.69
C GLU A 370 9.23 -18.31 -8.35
N ALA A 371 8.69 -17.94 -7.18
CA ALA A 371 8.54 -16.56 -6.71
C ALA A 371 9.75 -15.63 -6.98
N PRO A 372 11.02 -16.05 -6.77
CA PRO A 372 12.20 -15.22 -7.06
C PRO A 372 12.44 -14.85 -8.54
N LEU A 373 11.74 -15.51 -9.46
CA LEU A 373 11.95 -15.41 -10.91
C LEU A 373 10.70 -15.01 -11.69
N LEU A 374 9.55 -14.79 -11.01
CA LEU A 374 8.31 -14.27 -11.62
C LEU A 374 8.52 -12.99 -12.43
N TRP A 375 9.46 -12.14 -12.03
CA TRP A 375 9.81 -10.91 -12.75
C TRP A 375 10.34 -11.17 -14.17
N LYS A 376 11.05 -12.29 -14.40
CA LYS A 376 11.50 -12.71 -15.75
C LYS A 376 10.31 -13.10 -16.62
N ILE A 377 9.43 -13.95 -16.11
CA ILE A 377 8.22 -14.41 -16.80
C ILE A 377 7.34 -13.21 -17.17
N ARG A 378 7.18 -12.28 -16.22
CA ARG A 378 6.51 -10.99 -16.42
C ARG A 378 7.15 -10.12 -17.50
N ASN A 379 8.49 -10.13 -17.63
CA ASN A 379 9.17 -9.40 -18.70
C ASN A 379 8.97 -10.07 -20.07
N MET A 380 8.98 -11.40 -20.12
CA MET A 380 8.71 -12.15 -21.35
C MET A 380 7.31 -11.86 -21.89
N TYR A 381 6.29 -11.78 -21.02
CA TYR A 381 4.94 -11.37 -21.43
C TYR A 381 4.86 -9.93 -21.96
N GLU A 382 5.67 -8.99 -21.44
CA GLU A 382 5.69 -7.59 -21.92
C GLU A 382 6.42 -7.45 -23.27
N LEU A 383 7.39 -8.31 -23.54
CA LEU A 383 8.22 -8.30 -24.76
C LEU A 383 7.68 -9.21 -25.87
N SER A 384 6.78 -10.14 -25.55
CA SER A 384 6.20 -11.08 -26.50
C SER A 384 5.31 -10.40 -27.55
N PRO A 385 5.29 -10.89 -28.81
CA PRO A 385 4.30 -10.48 -29.80
C PRO A 385 2.88 -11.03 -29.53
N SER A 386 2.65 -11.80 -28.46
CA SER A 386 1.32 -12.29 -28.10
C SER A 386 0.45 -11.18 -27.49
N SER A 387 -0.85 -11.45 -27.34
CA SER A 387 -1.80 -10.53 -26.69
C SER A 387 -1.89 -10.72 -25.16
N LYS A 388 -0.98 -11.49 -24.56
CA LYS A 388 -0.87 -11.62 -23.10
C LYS A 388 -0.33 -10.32 -22.51
N SER A 389 -0.78 -9.97 -21.31
CA SER A 389 -0.27 -8.82 -20.58
C SER A 389 0.60 -9.29 -19.43
N ARG A 390 1.66 -8.55 -19.13
CA ARG A 390 2.44 -8.69 -17.89
C ARG A 390 1.58 -8.82 -16.61
N GLU A 391 0.39 -8.21 -16.61
CA GLU A 391 -0.60 -8.35 -15.53
C GLU A 391 -1.13 -9.78 -15.30
N ASP A 392 -1.08 -10.66 -16.31
CA ASP A 392 -1.58 -12.05 -16.25
C ASP A 392 -0.69 -13.00 -15.43
N VAL A 393 0.48 -12.54 -14.98
CA VAL A 393 1.35 -13.27 -14.04
C VAL A 393 1.20 -12.62 -12.66
N PRO A 394 0.65 -13.31 -11.65
CA PRO A 394 0.40 -12.73 -10.34
C PRO A 394 1.70 -12.33 -9.63
N LEU A 395 1.67 -11.24 -8.87
CA LEU A 395 2.77 -10.84 -7.95
C LEU A 395 2.53 -11.26 -6.50
N GLY A 396 1.40 -11.91 -6.23
CA GLY A 396 1.20 -12.56 -4.96
C GLY A 396 0.08 -13.58 -4.98
N VAL A 397 0.07 -14.41 -3.94
CA VAL A 397 -0.91 -15.47 -3.70
C VAL A 397 -1.64 -15.23 -2.39
N ALA A 398 -2.95 -15.49 -2.39
CA ALA A 398 -3.76 -15.50 -1.17
C ALA A 398 -4.39 -16.89 -0.97
N LEU A 399 -3.97 -17.58 0.08
CA LEU A 399 -4.62 -18.80 0.57
C LEU A 399 -5.87 -18.38 1.34
N ILE A 400 -7.04 -18.69 0.81
CA ILE A 400 -8.34 -18.22 1.32
C ILE A 400 -9.23 -19.39 1.76
N GLY A 401 -10.15 -19.12 2.70
CA GLY A 401 -11.19 -20.08 3.11
C GLY A 401 -11.45 -20.08 4.62
N GLN A 402 -12.25 -21.03 5.10
CA GLN A 402 -12.61 -21.17 6.53
C GLN A 402 -11.42 -21.45 7.47
N GLY A 403 -11.62 -21.28 8.77
CA GLY A 403 -10.61 -21.65 9.78
C GLY A 403 -10.31 -23.15 9.79
N ARG A 404 -9.16 -23.56 10.36
CA ARG A 404 -8.71 -24.96 10.52
C ARG A 404 -8.44 -25.77 9.23
N THR A 405 -8.69 -25.23 8.04
CA THR A 405 -8.42 -25.86 6.73
C THR A 405 -6.92 -25.98 6.33
N GLY A 406 -5.99 -25.70 7.25
CA GLY A 406 -4.54 -25.88 7.03
C GLY A 406 -3.82 -24.74 6.30
N LYS A 407 -4.46 -23.59 6.05
CA LYS A 407 -3.83 -22.47 5.32
C LYS A 407 -2.56 -21.94 6.00
N SER A 408 -2.60 -21.67 7.30
CA SER A 408 -1.41 -21.26 8.09
C SER A 408 -0.38 -22.39 8.25
N THR A 409 -0.81 -23.65 8.16
CA THR A 409 0.12 -24.78 8.14
C THR A 409 0.96 -24.76 6.87
N LEU A 410 0.32 -24.63 5.70
CA LEU A 410 0.98 -24.60 4.40
C LEU A 410 1.73 -23.27 4.17
N GLY A 411 1.00 -22.15 4.22
CA GLY A 411 1.47 -20.81 3.88
C GLY A 411 2.33 -20.11 4.93
N LYS A 412 2.45 -20.68 6.14
CA LYS A 412 3.41 -20.22 7.18
C LYS A 412 4.36 -21.33 7.62
N ARG A 413 3.88 -22.39 8.29
CA ARG A 413 4.78 -23.40 8.92
C ARG A 413 5.63 -24.18 7.91
N LEU A 414 5.02 -24.72 6.85
CA LEU A 414 5.73 -25.46 5.79
C LEU A 414 6.50 -24.51 4.88
N ALA A 415 5.86 -23.44 4.38
CA ALA A 415 6.52 -22.44 3.53
C ALA A 415 7.84 -21.92 4.13
N ALA A 416 7.87 -21.64 5.44
CA ALA A 416 9.07 -21.21 6.16
C ALA A 416 10.24 -22.19 6.01
N LYS A 417 9.97 -23.46 6.30
CA LYS A 417 10.96 -24.53 6.24
C LYS A 417 11.38 -24.81 4.81
N LEU A 418 10.44 -24.79 3.87
CA LEU A 418 10.67 -25.05 2.45
C LEU A 418 11.51 -23.96 1.76
N THR A 419 11.44 -22.69 2.18
CA THR A 419 12.30 -21.61 1.61
C THR A 419 13.49 -21.21 2.48
N GLY A 420 13.64 -21.79 3.67
CA GLY A 420 14.66 -21.39 4.64
C GLY A 420 14.39 -20.02 5.29
N SER A 421 13.17 -19.50 5.17
CA SER A 421 12.78 -18.19 5.68
C SER A 421 12.55 -18.24 7.19
N GLY A 422 13.40 -17.55 7.96
CA GLY A 422 13.41 -17.52 9.42
C GLY A 422 12.43 -16.52 10.06
N ASN A 423 11.73 -15.68 9.29
CA ASN A 423 10.67 -14.81 9.81
C ASN A 423 9.40 -14.86 8.95
N PHE A 424 8.27 -15.02 9.64
CA PHE A 424 6.92 -14.95 9.10
C PHE A 424 6.14 -13.96 9.93
N LEU A 425 5.36 -13.12 9.28
CA LEU A 425 4.65 -12.04 9.94
C LEU A 425 3.22 -12.49 10.21
N ASP A 426 2.79 -12.47 11.46
CA ASP A 426 1.36 -12.51 11.76
C ASP A 426 0.74 -11.15 11.41
N GLY A 427 -0.48 -11.12 10.88
CA GLY A 427 -1.19 -9.87 10.55
C GLY A 427 -1.23 -8.92 11.75
N GLY A 428 -1.35 -9.46 12.97
CA GLY A 428 -1.28 -8.74 14.24
C GLY A 428 0.05 -8.02 14.52
N VAL A 429 1.15 -8.36 13.85
CA VAL A 429 2.43 -7.61 13.88
C VAL A 429 2.25 -6.20 13.33
N PHE A 430 1.34 -6.02 12.36
CA PHE A 430 1.02 -4.74 11.73
C PHE A 430 0.08 -3.84 12.55
N ASP A 431 -0.29 -4.24 13.77
CA ASP A 431 -1.06 -3.42 14.70
C ASP A 431 -0.28 -2.15 15.08
N ALA A 432 -0.98 -1.01 15.02
CA ALA A 432 -0.53 0.31 15.44
C ALA A 432 0.33 0.33 16.71
N LYS A 433 -0.05 -0.45 17.72
CA LYS A 433 0.62 -0.47 19.04
C LYS A 433 2.07 -0.99 18.99
N ASN A 434 2.40 -1.80 17.98
CA ASN A 434 3.71 -2.44 17.81
C ASN A 434 4.73 -1.51 17.14
N TYR A 435 4.29 -0.40 16.54
CA TYR A 435 5.13 0.60 15.90
C TYR A 435 5.36 1.77 16.87
N ALA A 436 6.55 2.38 16.85
CA ALA A 436 6.93 3.29 17.93
C ALA A 436 6.40 4.74 17.90
N LEU A 437 6.03 5.45 16.82
CA LEU A 437 5.68 5.17 15.41
C LEU A 437 4.23 4.66 15.14
N GLY A 438 3.31 4.85 16.10
CA GLY A 438 1.91 4.38 16.06
C GLY A 438 1.14 4.64 14.75
N LYS A 439 0.83 3.55 14.03
CA LYS A 439 0.14 3.57 12.72
C LYS A 439 -1.38 3.75 12.88
N SER A 440 -2.07 4.14 11.80
CA SER A 440 -3.52 4.43 11.87
C SER A 440 -4.43 3.21 11.74
N ASN A 441 -4.03 2.18 10.99
CA ASN A 441 -4.85 1.00 10.70
C ASN A 441 -3.97 -0.15 10.20
N ILE A 442 -4.22 -1.37 10.69
CA ILE A 442 -3.50 -2.60 10.34
C ILE A 442 -3.43 -2.86 8.82
N ASN A 443 -4.55 -2.79 8.11
CA ASN A 443 -4.64 -3.09 6.67
C ASN A 443 -3.92 -2.03 5.81
N MET A 444 -3.96 -0.76 6.23
CA MET A 444 -3.21 0.29 5.53
C MET A 444 -1.71 0.18 5.81
N THR A 445 -1.32 -0.24 7.02
CA THR A 445 0.08 -0.50 7.38
C THR A 445 0.64 -1.67 6.57
N ILE A 446 -0.10 -2.80 6.47
CA ILE A 446 0.23 -3.92 5.59
C ILE A 446 0.43 -3.43 4.14
N THR A 447 -0.50 -2.63 3.61
CA THR A 447 -0.39 -2.10 2.24
C THR A 447 0.85 -1.21 2.05
N THR A 448 1.22 -0.39 3.03
CA THR A 448 2.42 0.45 2.99
C THR A 448 3.69 -0.39 3.02
N VAL A 449 3.84 -1.29 3.99
CA VAL A 449 5.03 -2.16 4.11
C VAL A 449 5.23 -3.01 2.84
N LEU A 450 4.14 -3.53 2.27
CA LEU A 450 4.17 -4.23 0.99
C LEU A 450 4.58 -3.32 -0.17
N SER A 451 4.03 -2.11 -0.26
CA SER A 451 4.43 -1.12 -1.27
C SER A 451 5.93 -0.83 -1.21
N ASP A 452 6.44 -0.54 -0.01
CA ASP A 452 7.84 -0.19 0.19
C ASP A 452 8.75 -1.40 -0.09
N TYR A 453 8.33 -2.62 0.26
CA TYR A 453 9.04 -3.85 -0.12
C TYR A 453 9.05 -4.08 -1.64
N MET A 454 7.92 -3.93 -2.31
CA MET A 454 7.80 -4.07 -3.77
C MET A 454 8.63 -3.02 -4.55
N TYR A 455 8.89 -1.86 -3.96
CA TYR A 455 9.75 -0.82 -4.52
C TYR A 455 11.20 -0.86 -3.99
N SER A 456 11.53 -1.79 -3.09
CA SER A 456 12.90 -1.96 -2.60
C SER A 456 13.80 -2.53 -3.69
N ALA A 457 14.98 -1.93 -3.87
CA ALA A 457 15.91 -2.33 -4.92
C ALA A 457 16.65 -3.62 -4.54
N GLY A 458 16.38 -4.72 -5.24
CA GLY A 458 17.16 -5.96 -5.18
C GLY A 458 16.43 -7.22 -4.68
N PRO A 459 15.55 -7.17 -3.66
CA PRO A 459 14.86 -8.36 -3.14
C PRO A 459 13.99 -9.06 -4.17
N VAL A 460 13.93 -10.40 -4.11
CA VAL A 460 13.06 -11.22 -4.98
C VAL A 460 12.24 -12.29 -4.25
N ASN A 461 12.59 -12.68 -3.02
CA ASN A 461 11.82 -13.68 -2.28
C ASN A 461 10.49 -13.12 -1.73
N PRO A 462 9.45 -13.95 -1.60
CA PRO A 462 8.13 -13.48 -1.19
C PRO A 462 8.08 -13.03 0.27
N MET A 463 7.43 -11.90 0.54
CA MET A 463 7.03 -11.50 1.89
C MET A 463 5.78 -12.30 2.30
N MET A 464 5.86 -13.05 3.39
CA MET A 464 4.81 -13.98 3.81
C MET A 464 4.11 -13.48 5.08
N ILE A 465 2.79 -13.30 5.00
CA ILE A 465 1.95 -12.74 6.07
C ILE A 465 0.73 -13.64 6.34
N ASP A 466 0.59 -14.09 7.59
CA ASP A 466 -0.48 -14.99 8.04
C ASP A 466 -1.64 -14.20 8.70
N ASP A 467 -2.85 -14.74 8.65
CA ASP A 467 -4.09 -14.17 9.22
C ASP A 467 -4.40 -12.71 8.83
N ILE A 468 -4.31 -12.42 7.54
CA ILE A 468 -4.79 -11.13 6.99
C ILE A 468 -6.30 -11.12 6.92
N SER A 469 -6.90 -10.01 7.34
CA SER A 469 -8.34 -9.78 7.26
C SER A 469 -8.82 -9.75 5.79
N PRO A 470 -9.84 -10.54 5.39
CA PRO A 470 -10.37 -10.61 4.02
C PRO A 470 -10.66 -9.25 3.38
N ASP A 471 -11.11 -8.30 4.19
CA ASP A 471 -11.51 -6.97 3.76
C ASP A 471 -10.37 -6.18 3.11
N LEU A 472 -9.10 -6.46 3.41
CA LEU A 472 -7.92 -5.81 2.80
C LEU A 472 -8.07 -5.73 1.27
N THR A 473 -8.37 -6.86 0.63
CA THR A 473 -8.47 -6.97 -0.83
C THR A 473 -9.61 -6.16 -1.45
N THR A 474 -10.60 -5.77 -0.63
CA THR A 474 -11.75 -4.96 -1.04
C THR A 474 -11.50 -3.45 -0.90
N ARG A 475 -10.40 -3.03 -0.26
CA ARG A 475 -10.14 -1.62 0.06
C ARG A 475 -9.61 -0.85 -1.16
N PRO A 476 -10.08 0.39 -1.40
CA PRO A 476 -9.62 1.21 -2.54
C PRO A 476 -8.12 1.50 -2.57
N TYR A 477 -7.43 1.51 -1.42
CA TYR A 477 -5.98 1.71 -1.37
C TYR A 477 -5.21 0.47 -1.81
N PHE A 478 -5.67 -0.74 -1.44
CA PHE A 478 -5.06 -1.99 -1.86
C PHE A 478 -5.30 -2.24 -3.36
N ASP A 479 -6.50 -1.92 -3.84
CA ASP A 479 -6.85 -1.91 -5.26
C ASP A 479 -5.90 -1.01 -6.09
N ARG A 480 -5.63 0.21 -5.60
CA ARG A 480 -4.62 1.10 -6.20
C ARG A 480 -3.22 0.50 -6.16
N PHE A 481 -2.75 0.05 -5.00
CA PHE A 481 -1.42 -0.54 -4.81
C PHE A 481 -1.19 -1.71 -5.79
N ILE A 482 -2.11 -2.68 -5.82
CA ILE A 482 -2.02 -3.85 -6.69
C ILE A 482 -1.98 -3.46 -8.17
N LYS A 483 -2.83 -2.51 -8.62
CA LYS A 483 -2.78 -1.98 -9.99
C LYS A 483 -1.47 -1.27 -10.30
N GLU A 484 -0.94 -0.50 -9.35
CA GLU A 484 0.30 0.25 -9.52
C GLU A 484 1.49 -0.70 -9.75
N ILE A 485 1.75 -1.63 -8.82
CA ILE A 485 2.89 -2.56 -8.92
C ILE A 485 2.81 -3.52 -10.12
N THR A 486 1.61 -3.84 -10.59
CA THR A 486 1.43 -4.76 -11.71
C THR A 486 1.51 -4.08 -13.08
N ASN A 487 1.08 -2.83 -13.18
CA ASN A 487 1.05 -2.05 -14.42
C ASN A 487 2.33 -1.23 -14.63
N ASN A 488 3.11 -0.98 -13.57
CA ASN A 488 4.28 -0.11 -13.65
C ASN A 488 5.41 -0.71 -14.51
N ARG A 489 5.60 -0.13 -15.69
CA ARG A 489 6.61 -0.54 -16.68
C ARG A 489 8.05 -0.22 -16.28
N SER A 490 8.31 0.57 -15.24
CA SER A 490 9.66 0.74 -14.70
C SER A 490 10.13 -0.45 -13.85
N LEU A 491 9.20 -1.31 -13.40
CA LEU A 491 9.50 -2.51 -12.60
C LEU A 491 9.95 -3.71 -13.46
N THR A 492 10.78 -3.50 -14.48
CA THR A 492 11.37 -4.59 -15.31
C THR A 492 12.62 -5.21 -14.68
N GLN A 493 13.08 -4.67 -13.56
CA GLN A 493 14.18 -5.21 -12.75
C GLN A 493 13.70 -6.38 -11.86
N PRO A 494 14.63 -7.10 -11.20
CA PRO A 494 14.28 -8.04 -10.12
C PRO A 494 13.32 -7.41 -9.12
N LEU A 495 12.23 -8.13 -8.83
CA LEU A 495 11.08 -7.66 -8.08
C LEU A 495 10.64 -8.76 -7.12
N PRO A 496 10.26 -8.45 -5.86
CA PRO A 496 9.73 -9.45 -4.95
C PRO A 496 8.26 -9.76 -5.24
N SER A 497 7.70 -10.62 -4.39
CA SER A 497 6.30 -11.03 -4.40
C SER A 497 5.76 -11.10 -2.96
N PHE A 498 4.51 -11.49 -2.77
CA PHE A 498 3.93 -11.65 -1.44
C PHE A 498 2.93 -12.81 -1.35
N ILE A 499 2.86 -13.42 -0.16
CA ILE A 499 1.99 -14.56 0.15
C ILE A 499 1.15 -14.20 1.37
N PHE A 500 -0.16 -14.38 1.26
CA PHE A 500 -1.11 -14.14 2.34
C PHE A 500 -1.86 -15.41 2.70
N THR A 501 -2.22 -15.56 3.97
CA THR A 501 -3.38 -16.37 4.35
C THR A 501 -4.52 -15.43 4.79
N MET A 502 -5.76 -15.79 4.47
CA MET A 502 -6.93 -14.99 4.85
C MET A 502 -8.07 -15.90 5.31
N ASN A 503 -8.54 -15.68 6.53
CA ASN A 503 -9.61 -16.48 7.13
C ASN A 503 -10.99 -15.84 6.89
N ARG A 504 -11.90 -16.58 6.25
CA ARG A 504 -13.31 -16.17 6.10
C ARG A 504 -13.98 -16.17 7.48
N ARG A 505 -14.74 -15.12 7.80
CA ARG A 505 -15.45 -14.99 9.08
C ARG A 505 -16.89 -15.46 8.93
N GLU A 506 -17.26 -16.49 9.69
CA GLU A 506 -18.62 -17.02 9.67
C GLU A 506 -19.66 -15.95 10.06
N GLY A 507 -20.85 -16.03 9.45
CA GLY A 507 -21.99 -15.14 9.74
C GLY A 507 -21.88 -13.69 9.22
N ASP A 508 -20.71 -13.19 8.84
CA ASP A 508 -20.56 -11.82 8.33
C ASP A 508 -20.58 -11.76 6.79
N SER A 509 -21.63 -11.18 6.21
CA SER A 509 -21.75 -10.94 4.77
C SER A 509 -20.69 -9.97 4.21
N LYS A 510 -19.92 -9.30 5.08
CA LYS A 510 -18.77 -8.45 4.72
C LYS A 510 -17.45 -9.21 4.65
N SER A 511 -17.40 -10.50 5.00
CA SER A 511 -16.21 -11.35 4.93
C SER A 511 -15.86 -11.82 3.49
N GLN A 512 -16.17 -11.02 2.48
CA GLN A 512 -16.00 -11.36 1.07
C GLN A 512 -14.58 -11.01 0.60
N PHE A 513 -13.92 -11.98 -0.03
CA PHE A 513 -12.71 -11.74 -0.82
C PHE A 513 -13.05 -10.91 -2.06
N SER A 514 -12.08 -10.16 -2.58
CA SER A 514 -12.30 -9.31 -3.75
C SER A 514 -12.41 -10.12 -5.05
N LEU A 515 -13.63 -10.28 -5.53
CA LEU A 515 -13.95 -10.94 -6.80
C LEU A 515 -13.94 -9.95 -8.00
N LYS A 516 -13.26 -8.81 -7.86
CA LYS A 516 -13.03 -7.89 -8.99
C LYS A 516 -12.05 -8.55 -9.97
N PRO A 517 -12.33 -8.61 -11.28
CA PRO A 517 -11.38 -9.17 -12.26
C PRO A 517 -10.01 -8.49 -12.22
N GLU A 518 -10.02 -7.18 -11.96
CA GLU A 518 -8.79 -6.38 -11.84
C GLU A 518 -7.88 -6.89 -10.71
N ILE A 519 -8.44 -7.39 -9.60
CA ILE A 519 -7.71 -7.98 -8.48
C ILE A 519 -7.40 -9.45 -8.75
N MET A 520 -8.39 -10.24 -9.17
CA MET A 520 -8.22 -11.68 -9.44
C MET A 520 -7.19 -11.99 -10.53
N ARG A 521 -6.95 -11.06 -11.47
CA ARG A 521 -5.88 -11.16 -12.48
C ARG A 521 -4.48 -11.02 -11.86
N ARG A 522 -4.35 -10.24 -10.78
CA ARG A 522 -3.09 -9.73 -10.22
C ARG A 522 -2.67 -10.40 -8.90
N LEU A 523 -3.65 -10.90 -8.15
CA LEU A 523 -3.54 -11.65 -6.90
C LEU A 523 -4.20 -13.02 -7.12
N TRP A 524 -3.41 -14.08 -7.08
CA TRP A 524 -3.91 -15.43 -7.34
C TRP A 524 -4.49 -16.04 -6.07
N TYR A 525 -5.75 -16.44 -6.13
CA TYR A 525 -6.47 -17.01 -5.00
C TYR A 525 -6.39 -18.54 -5.05
N LEU A 526 -6.00 -19.16 -3.92
CA LEU A 526 -6.02 -20.60 -3.72
C LEU A 526 -7.01 -20.92 -2.60
N SER A 527 -8.10 -21.63 -2.92
CA SER A 527 -9.20 -21.86 -1.98
C SER A 527 -9.02 -23.16 -1.22
N PHE A 528 -9.00 -23.07 0.10
CA PHE A 528 -8.96 -24.17 1.05
C PHE A 528 -10.16 -24.08 1.98
N GLU A 529 -11.25 -24.72 1.58
CA GLU A 529 -12.54 -24.72 2.30
C GLU A 529 -12.79 -26.04 3.03
N SER A 530 -12.12 -27.14 2.66
CA SER A 530 -12.27 -28.43 3.31
C SER A 530 -11.41 -28.57 4.58
N THR A 531 -12.06 -29.05 5.65
CA THR A 531 -11.42 -29.57 6.86
C THR A 531 -10.73 -30.90 6.61
N PHE A 532 -9.70 -31.17 7.41
CA PHE A 532 -9.06 -32.48 7.42
C PHE A 532 -9.98 -33.49 8.10
N ALA A 533 -10.08 -34.67 7.51
CA ALA A 533 -10.87 -35.80 8.01
C ALA A 533 -9.99 -36.75 8.84
N GLY A 534 -10.62 -37.53 9.72
CA GLY A 534 -9.94 -38.50 10.58
C GLY A 534 -9.73 -38.01 12.01
N ASP A 535 -8.88 -38.73 12.75
CA ASP A 535 -8.55 -38.45 14.14
C ASP A 535 -7.57 -37.27 14.28
N GLU A 536 -7.72 -36.45 15.32
CA GLU A 536 -6.88 -35.26 15.51
C GLU A 536 -5.43 -35.61 15.89
N ASP A 537 -5.20 -36.69 16.66
CA ASP A 537 -3.85 -37.09 17.10
C ASP A 537 -3.07 -37.71 15.92
N GLU A 538 -3.71 -38.57 15.11
CA GLU A 538 -3.09 -39.13 13.89
C GLU A 538 -2.71 -38.05 12.89
N ARG A 539 -3.56 -37.03 12.73
CA ARG A 539 -3.30 -35.87 11.86
C ARG A 539 -2.17 -35.01 12.39
N GLU A 540 -2.13 -34.73 13.69
CA GLU A 540 -1.03 -33.94 14.28
C GLU A 540 0.30 -34.68 14.16
N ALA A 541 0.31 -36.01 14.32
CA ALA A 541 1.50 -36.83 14.08
C ALA A 541 2.02 -36.73 12.63
N LYS A 542 1.15 -36.87 11.61
CA LYS A 542 1.54 -36.72 10.19
C LYS A 542 2.04 -35.31 9.88
N LEU A 543 1.37 -34.29 10.40
CA LEU A 543 1.82 -32.92 10.20
C LEU A 543 3.19 -32.68 10.83
N ASN A 544 3.45 -33.25 12.00
CA ASN A 544 4.76 -33.14 12.65
C ASN A 544 5.84 -33.89 11.86
N ASP A 545 5.57 -35.08 11.27
CA ASP A 545 6.50 -35.75 10.32
C ASP A 545 6.87 -34.85 9.13
N LEU A 546 5.87 -34.29 8.44
CA LEU A 546 6.10 -33.38 7.30
C LEU A 546 6.92 -32.16 7.71
N LEU A 547 6.66 -31.60 8.90
CA LEU A 547 7.39 -30.45 9.42
C LEU A 547 8.81 -30.80 9.89
N GLU A 548 9.05 -31.98 10.45
CA GLU A 548 10.39 -32.43 10.83
C GLU A 548 11.26 -32.64 9.58
N ARG A 549 10.69 -33.24 8.53
CA ARG A 549 11.35 -33.48 7.24
C ARG A 549 11.56 -32.19 6.43
N ALA A 550 10.70 -31.18 6.57
CA ALA A 550 10.76 -29.94 5.78
C ALA A 550 11.99 -29.07 6.06
N ASN A 551 12.67 -28.72 4.96
CA ASN A 551 13.91 -27.95 4.85
C ASN A 551 14.00 -27.31 3.45
N ASP A 552 15.04 -26.50 3.19
CA ASP A 552 15.16 -25.64 2.01
C ASP A 552 15.99 -26.24 0.85
N GLN A 553 16.45 -27.48 0.94
CA GLN A 553 17.35 -28.08 -0.04
C GLN A 553 16.72 -28.18 -1.44
N LEU A 554 15.45 -28.59 -1.54
CA LEU A 554 14.75 -28.66 -2.82
C LEU A 554 14.52 -27.28 -3.42
N TYR A 555 14.19 -26.29 -2.60
CA TYR A 555 14.04 -24.90 -3.02
C TYR A 555 15.34 -24.34 -3.60
N ARG A 556 16.48 -24.56 -2.93
CA ARG A 556 17.83 -24.19 -3.44
C ARG A 556 18.16 -24.91 -4.74
N TYR A 557 17.84 -26.20 -4.86
CA TYR A 557 17.98 -26.95 -6.12
C TYR A 557 17.14 -26.29 -7.23
N CYS A 558 15.85 -26.02 -6.99
CA CYS A 558 14.98 -25.35 -7.94
C CYS A 558 15.47 -23.95 -8.32
N GLN A 559 16.03 -23.15 -7.40
CA GLN A 559 16.62 -21.85 -7.73
C GLN A 559 17.78 -21.98 -8.72
N VAL A 560 18.66 -22.96 -8.53
CA VAL A 560 19.82 -23.20 -9.41
C VAL A 560 19.36 -23.71 -10.79
N GLU A 561 18.43 -24.66 -10.85
CA GLU A 561 17.93 -25.19 -12.13
C GLU A 561 17.05 -24.19 -12.89
N LEU A 562 16.22 -23.39 -12.20
CA LEU A 562 15.46 -22.31 -12.84
C LEU A 562 16.40 -21.21 -13.37
N ALA A 563 17.47 -20.86 -12.65
CA ALA A 563 18.46 -19.91 -13.15
C ALA A 563 19.10 -20.39 -14.46
N LYS A 564 19.41 -21.69 -14.59
CA LYS A 564 19.87 -22.30 -15.84
C LYS A 564 18.80 -22.27 -16.93
N PHE A 565 17.56 -22.68 -16.61
CA PHE A 565 16.43 -22.70 -17.54
C PHE A 565 16.21 -21.32 -18.19
N PHE A 566 16.23 -20.25 -17.39
CA PHE A 566 16.04 -18.89 -17.89
C PHE A 566 17.28 -18.25 -18.56
N ASN A 567 18.38 -18.98 -18.74
CA ASN A 567 19.54 -18.49 -19.50
C ASN A 567 19.45 -18.84 -21.00
N ASP A 568 18.64 -19.83 -21.38
CA ASP A 568 18.46 -20.29 -22.77
C ASP A 568 17.01 -20.70 -23.04
N VAL A 569 16.10 -19.71 -23.06
CA VAL A 569 14.68 -19.93 -23.34
C VAL A 569 14.43 -19.84 -24.84
N SER A 570 13.96 -20.93 -25.45
CA SER A 570 13.57 -20.93 -26.86
C SER A 570 12.15 -20.36 -27.08
N PRO A 571 11.81 -19.88 -28.29
CA PRO A 571 10.46 -19.39 -28.60
C PRO A 571 9.34 -20.42 -28.42
N GLU A 572 9.66 -21.72 -28.48
CA GLU A 572 8.67 -22.78 -28.17
C GLU A 572 8.40 -22.87 -26.67
N ILE A 573 9.43 -22.66 -25.84
CA ILE A 573 9.31 -22.64 -24.38
C ILE A 573 8.58 -21.35 -23.94
N GLU A 574 8.86 -20.20 -24.55
CA GLU A 574 8.07 -18.98 -24.36
C GLU A 574 6.56 -19.24 -24.55
N GLN A 575 6.16 -19.90 -25.64
CA GLN A 575 4.73 -20.23 -25.88
C GLN A 575 4.13 -21.22 -24.87
N LYS A 576 4.95 -21.99 -24.13
CA LYS A 576 4.47 -22.84 -23.02
C LYS A 576 4.29 -22.01 -21.76
N ILE A 577 5.26 -21.15 -21.46
CA ILE A 577 5.21 -20.18 -20.36
C ILE A 577 4.01 -19.23 -20.51
N GLU A 578 3.66 -18.81 -21.73
CA GLU A 578 2.47 -18.00 -22.01
C GLU A 578 1.13 -18.70 -21.76
N LYS A 579 1.11 -20.03 -21.76
CA LYS A 579 -0.08 -20.84 -21.49
C LYS A 579 -0.18 -21.15 -20.00
N ASP A 580 0.93 -21.53 -19.40
CA ASP A 580 1.09 -21.81 -17.98
C ASP A 580 2.32 -21.06 -17.46
N TYR A 581 2.09 -20.04 -16.63
CA TYR A 581 3.19 -19.25 -16.07
C TYR A 581 4.03 -20.04 -15.06
N LEU A 582 3.50 -21.13 -14.48
CA LEU A 582 4.21 -22.09 -13.62
C LEU A 582 4.95 -23.18 -14.43
N TYR A 583 4.91 -23.12 -15.76
CA TYR A 583 5.62 -24.08 -16.62
C TYR A 583 7.11 -24.25 -16.29
N PRO A 584 7.91 -23.19 -16.00
CA PRO A 584 9.33 -23.36 -15.71
C PRO A 584 9.59 -24.21 -14.45
N ILE A 585 8.92 -23.90 -13.32
CA ILE A 585 9.07 -24.71 -12.10
C ILE A 585 8.50 -26.11 -12.25
N LYS A 586 7.34 -26.27 -12.90
CA LYS A 586 6.78 -27.59 -13.23
C LYS A 586 7.72 -28.41 -14.12
N TYR A 587 8.38 -27.77 -15.09
CA TYR A 587 9.40 -28.42 -15.92
C TYR A 587 10.60 -28.89 -15.10
N VAL A 588 11.17 -28.01 -14.25
CA VAL A 588 12.32 -28.35 -13.37
C VAL A 588 11.98 -29.50 -12.42
N LEU A 589 10.82 -29.45 -11.74
CA LEU A 589 10.38 -30.51 -10.84
C LEU A 589 10.12 -31.82 -11.59
N LYS A 590 9.47 -31.77 -12.77
CA LYS A 590 9.25 -32.95 -13.60
C LYS A 590 10.57 -33.60 -14.02
N GLN A 591 11.55 -32.83 -14.51
CA GLN A 591 12.87 -33.36 -14.88
C GLN A 591 13.61 -34.00 -13.68
N ALA A 592 13.39 -33.50 -12.47
CA ALA A 592 13.95 -34.09 -11.26
C ALA A 592 13.21 -35.38 -10.84
N MET A 593 11.88 -35.42 -10.95
CA MET A 593 11.05 -36.59 -10.61
C MET A 593 11.17 -37.73 -11.63
N ASP A 594 11.30 -37.42 -12.92
CA ASP A 594 11.49 -38.41 -14.00
C ASP A 594 12.75 -39.27 -13.77
N GLN A 595 13.82 -38.70 -13.17
CA GLN A 595 15.06 -39.43 -12.82
C GLN A 595 14.82 -40.60 -11.86
N PHE A 596 13.76 -40.55 -11.07
CA PHE A 596 13.40 -41.56 -10.07
C PHE A 596 12.07 -42.26 -10.38
N GLY A 597 11.45 -41.98 -11.54
CA GLY A 597 10.13 -42.52 -11.91
C GLY A 597 8.97 -42.01 -11.06
N MET A 598 9.12 -40.84 -10.42
CA MET A 598 8.19 -40.32 -9.41
C MET A 598 7.11 -39.38 -9.94
N PHE A 599 7.19 -38.96 -11.21
CA PHE A 599 6.30 -37.93 -11.76
C PHE A 599 4.81 -38.30 -11.72
N GLU A 600 4.47 -39.58 -11.88
CA GLU A 600 3.09 -40.07 -11.79
C GLU A 600 2.44 -39.85 -10.40
N LEU A 601 3.22 -39.51 -9.36
CA LEU A 601 2.68 -39.14 -8.04
C LEU A 601 1.95 -37.78 -8.05
N VAL A 602 2.35 -36.84 -8.91
CA VAL A 602 1.84 -35.43 -8.91
C VAL A 602 1.35 -34.95 -10.27
N LYS A 603 1.43 -35.81 -11.29
CA LYS A 603 1.08 -35.54 -12.69
C LYS A 603 -0.26 -34.83 -12.87
N ASP A 604 -1.30 -35.32 -12.21
CA ASP A 604 -2.67 -34.77 -12.32
C ASP A 604 -2.76 -33.31 -11.82
N TYR A 605 -1.85 -32.88 -10.94
CA TYR A 605 -1.75 -31.49 -10.47
C TYR A 605 -0.90 -30.60 -11.40
N PHE A 606 -0.14 -31.17 -12.35
CA PHE A 606 0.75 -30.42 -13.25
C PHE A 606 0.07 -30.02 -14.56
N ASP A 607 -1.02 -30.70 -14.97
CA ASP A 607 -1.67 -30.56 -16.28
C ASP A 607 -2.27 -29.15 -16.58
N ASP A 608 -2.72 -28.42 -15.55
CA ASP A 608 -3.25 -27.05 -15.64
C ASP A 608 -2.97 -26.31 -14.31
N ASN A 609 -3.23 -25.01 -14.24
CA ASN A 609 -3.15 -24.26 -12.98
C ASN A 609 -4.54 -24.17 -12.33
N TYR A 610 -4.56 -24.21 -11.00
CA TYR A 610 -5.75 -23.98 -10.21
C TYR A 610 -6.32 -22.58 -10.49
N ASP A 611 -7.61 -22.52 -10.82
CA ASP A 611 -8.29 -21.28 -11.15
C ASP A 611 -9.52 -21.12 -10.26
N TYR A 612 -9.39 -20.28 -9.23
CA TYR A 612 -10.46 -19.94 -8.30
C TYR A 612 -11.69 -19.33 -8.98
N SER A 613 -11.52 -18.67 -10.14
CA SER A 613 -12.66 -18.15 -10.90
C SER A 613 -13.50 -19.28 -11.49
N LEU A 614 -12.89 -20.42 -11.86
CA LEU A 614 -13.64 -21.63 -12.21
C LEU A 614 -14.40 -22.17 -11.01
N PHE A 615 -13.78 -22.24 -9.83
CA PHE A 615 -14.39 -22.83 -8.64
C PHE A 615 -15.61 -22.01 -8.15
N VAL A 616 -15.43 -20.71 -7.93
CA VAL A 616 -16.55 -19.82 -7.55
C VAL A 616 -17.57 -19.74 -8.68
N GLY A 617 -17.10 -19.56 -9.92
CA GLY A 617 -17.94 -19.48 -11.09
C GLY A 617 -18.84 -20.69 -11.24
N ARG A 618 -18.31 -21.92 -11.11
CA ARG A 618 -19.08 -23.17 -11.15
C ARG A 618 -20.18 -23.17 -10.10
N ASN A 619 -19.87 -22.85 -8.85
CA ASN A 619 -20.84 -22.88 -7.75
C ASN A 619 -21.94 -21.83 -7.92
N ASP A 620 -21.56 -20.56 -8.16
CA ASP A 620 -22.49 -19.44 -8.38
C ASP A 620 -23.40 -19.73 -9.59
N TRP A 621 -22.83 -20.14 -10.73
CA TRP A 621 -23.60 -20.47 -11.93
C TRP A 621 -24.50 -21.71 -11.76
N THR A 622 -24.04 -22.76 -11.08
CA THR A 622 -24.87 -23.96 -10.83
C THR A 622 -26.09 -23.61 -10.00
N MET A 623 -25.91 -22.82 -8.93
CA MET A 623 -27.03 -22.34 -8.13
C MET A 623 -28.01 -21.48 -8.96
N LEU A 624 -27.49 -20.54 -9.76
CA LEU A 624 -28.31 -19.64 -10.56
C LEU A 624 -29.09 -20.38 -11.66
N ILE A 625 -28.44 -21.28 -12.40
CA ILE A 625 -29.09 -22.05 -13.47
C ILE A 625 -30.13 -23.02 -12.90
N ASN A 626 -29.88 -23.64 -11.74
CA ASN A 626 -30.89 -24.49 -11.10
C ASN A 626 -32.20 -23.72 -10.83
N GLN A 627 -32.10 -22.47 -10.37
CA GLN A 627 -33.24 -21.57 -10.12
C GLN A 627 -33.89 -20.98 -11.39
N ALA A 628 -33.30 -21.16 -12.57
CA ALA A 628 -33.75 -20.54 -13.81
C ALA A 628 -34.92 -21.29 -14.48
N GLU A 629 -35.95 -20.55 -14.88
CA GLU A 629 -37.13 -21.03 -15.58
C GLU A 629 -36.97 -20.93 -17.11
N VAL A 630 -37.28 -22.01 -17.83
CA VAL A 630 -37.22 -22.02 -19.31
C VAL A 630 -38.39 -21.21 -19.89
N GLY A 631 -38.10 -20.37 -20.88
CA GLY A 631 -39.03 -19.44 -21.52
C GLY A 631 -38.97 -18.02 -20.95
N ALA A 632 -38.73 -17.87 -19.64
CA ALA A 632 -38.57 -16.58 -18.98
C ALA A 632 -37.09 -16.21 -18.76
N ASP A 633 -36.36 -17.03 -18.02
CA ASP A 633 -34.95 -16.80 -17.69
C ASP A 633 -33.99 -17.38 -18.75
N LEU A 634 -34.37 -18.50 -19.38
CA LEU A 634 -33.56 -19.25 -20.35
C LEU A 634 -34.34 -19.49 -21.66
N THR A 635 -33.75 -19.13 -22.80
CA THR A 635 -34.29 -19.43 -24.13
C THR A 635 -33.28 -20.22 -24.95
N PHE A 636 -33.67 -21.36 -25.51
CA PHE A 636 -32.76 -22.19 -26.32
C PHE A 636 -32.87 -21.85 -27.81
N ILE A 637 -31.71 -21.78 -28.48
CA ILE A 637 -31.58 -21.39 -29.88
C ILE A 637 -30.61 -22.36 -30.55
N GLN A 638 -30.93 -22.89 -31.74
CA GLN A 638 -29.97 -23.62 -32.54
C GLN A 638 -29.29 -22.66 -33.52
N GLN A 639 -27.96 -22.57 -33.49
CA GLN A 639 -27.18 -21.69 -34.34
C GLN A 639 -25.91 -22.41 -34.82
N ASP A 640 -25.64 -22.38 -36.12
CA ASP A 640 -24.46 -22.99 -36.76
C ASP A 640 -24.27 -24.47 -36.40
N GLY A 641 -25.37 -25.21 -36.23
CA GLY A 641 -25.39 -26.62 -35.84
C GLY A 641 -25.14 -26.89 -34.34
N GLN A 642 -24.89 -25.86 -33.54
CA GLN A 642 -24.67 -25.95 -32.10
C GLN A 642 -25.91 -25.51 -31.32
N LEU A 643 -26.17 -26.16 -30.17
CA LEU A 643 -27.21 -25.75 -29.24
C LEU A 643 -26.69 -24.62 -28.35
N LYS A 644 -27.35 -23.46 -28.42
CA LYS A 644 -27.06 -22.29 -27.59
C LYS A 644 -28.20 -22.04 -26.60
N ALA A 645 -27.87 -21.48 -25.45
CA ALA A 645 -28.83 -20.96 -24.48
C ALA A 645 -28.61 -19.45 -24.34
N GLN A 646 -29.68 -18.68 -24.52
CA GLN A 646 -29.75 -17.29 -24.12
C GLN A 646 -30.16 -17.21 -22.64
N ILE A 647 -29.32 -16.59 -21.82
CA ILE A 647 -29.54 -16.38 -20.39
C ILE A 647 -29.96 -14.93 -20.19
N ASN A 648 -31.23 -14.71 -19.87
CA ASN A 648 -31.83 -13.38 -19.84
C ASN A 648 -31.45 -12.59 -18.58
N LYS A 649 -31.34 -11.27 -18.72
CA LYS A 649 -31.02 -10.33 -17.63
C LYS A 649 -31.94 -10.47 -16.40
N GLN A 650 -33.18 -10.90 -16.62
CA GLN A 650 -34.19 -11.13 -15.58
C GLN A 650 -33.71 -12.14 -14.51
N LEU A 651 -32.95 -13.16 -14.90
CA LEU A 651 -32.38 -14.14 -13.97
C LEU A 651 -31.45 -13.48 -12.94
N PHE A 652 -30.64 -12.51 -13.36
CA PHE A 652 -29.72 -11.77 -12.48
C PHE A 652 -30.43 -10.76 -11.58
N ASN A 653 -31.67 -10.36 -11.91
CA ASN A 653 -32.50 -9.59 -10.98
C ASN A 653 -32.95 -10.46 -9.80
N LYS A 654 -33.20 -11.78 -10.00
CA LYS A 654 -33.62 -12.71 -8.94
C LYS A 654 -32.59 -12.84 -7.82
N VAL A 655 -31.30 -12.62 -8.12
CA VAL A 655 -30.17 -12.63 -7.16
C VAL A 655 -29.65 -11.22 -6.81
N SER A 656 -30.38 -10.16 -7.18
CA SER A 656 -30.00 -8.77 -6.88
C SER A 656 -30.66 -8.27 -5.59
N ASP A 657 -29.91 -7.57 -4.73
CA ASP A 657 -30.43 -7.01 -3.47
C ASP A 657 -31.11 -5.63 -3.65
N SER A 658 -31.29 -5.20 -4.91
CA SER A 658 -31.83 -3.89 -5.31
C SER A 658 -31.04 -2.66 -4.84
N THR A 659 -29.87 -2.80 -4.21
CA THR A 659 -28.99 -1.66 -3.94
C THR A 659 -28.25 -1.22 -5.20
N ALA A 660 -27.79 0.05 -5.20
CA ALA A 660 -27.02 0.60 -6.31
C ALA A 660 -25.74 -0.20 -6.66
N ARG A 661 -25.20 -0.97 -5.71
CA ARG A 661 -23.95 -1.76 -5.88
C ARG A 661 -24.17 -3.20 -6.35
N ASN A 662 -25.36 -3.77 -6.17
CA ASN A 662 -25.68 -5.16 -6.47
C ASN A 662 -26.98 -5.26 -7.31
N ASN A 663 -27.22 -4.30 -8.21
CA ASN A 663 -28.34 -4.35 -9.14
C ASN A 663 -28.12 -5.44 -10.21
N GLY A 664 -29.19 -5.93 -10.84
CA GLY A 664 -29.12 -7.04 -11.79
C GLY A 664 -28.20 -6.80 -13.01
N SER A 665 -27.88 -5.56 -13.39
CA SER A 665 -26.89 -5.29 -14.45
C SER A 665 -25.46 -5.60 -13.98
N MET A 666 -25.13 -5.25 -12.73
CA MET A 666 -23.83 -5.54 -12.12
C MET A 666 -23.69 -7.02 -11.76
N MET A 667 -24.78 -7.67 -11.32
CA MET A 667 -24.79 -9.12 -11.10
C MET A 667 -24.61 -9.88 -12.43
N MET A 668 -25.27 -9.45 -13.50
CA MET A 668 -25.04 -9.95 -14.86
C MET A 668 -23.55 -9.80 -15.22
N GLU A 669 -22.99 -8.58 -15.19
CA GLU A 669 -21.57 -8.35 -15.52
C GLU A 669 -20.60 -9.24 -14.72
N ARG A 670 -20.82 -9.38 -13.41
CA ARG A 670 -20.03 -10.24 -12.52
C ARG A 670 -20.10 -11.72 -12.92
N TYR A 671 -21.29 -12.24 -13.20
CA TYR A 671 -21.46 -13.63 -13.63
C TYR A 671 -20.82 -13.89 -15.00
N PHE A 672 -20.86 -12.92 -15.92
CA PHE A 672 -20.12 -13.01 -17.19
C PHE A 672 -18.61 -13.06 -16.99
N GLN A 673 -18.07 -12.27 -16.06
CA GLN A 673 -16.64 -12.25 -15.75
C GLN A 673 -16.14 -13.60 -15.19
N TYR A 674 -17.01 -14.41 -14.58
CA TYR A 674 -16.69 -15.78 -14.18
C TYR A 674 -16.62 -16.79 -15.34
N LEU A 675 -17.13 -16.47 -16.55
CA LEU A 675 -17.16 -17.43 -17.65
C LEU A 675 -15.76 -17.58 -18.27
N PRO A 676 -15.10 -18.74 -18.11
CA PRO A 676 -13.73 -18.91 -18.56
C PRO A 676 -13.59 -18.92 -20.08
N ARG A 677 -12.79 -17.99 -20.58
CA ARG A 677 -12.49 -17.83 -22.02
C ARG A 677 -11.91 -19.11 -22.65
N LYS A 678 -11.15 -19.92 -21.89
CA LYS A 678 -10.51 -21.15 -22.38
C LYS A 678 -11.51 -22.19 -22.91
N TYR A 679 -12.71 -22.25 -22.33
CA TYR A 679 -13.76 -23.21 -22.73
C TYR A 679 -14.69 -22.70 -23.84
N ARG A 680 -14.50 -21.47 -24.37
CA ARG A 680 -15.33 -20.90 -25.46
C ARG A 680 -16.84 -20.97 -25.17
N ILE A 681 -17.22 -20.66 -23.93
CA ILE A 681 -18.58 -20.82 -23.42
C ILE A 681 -19.51 -19.74 -23.97
N SER A 682 -19.16 -18.47 -23.83
CA SER A 682 -19.97 -17.35 -24.32
C SER A 682 -19.24 -16.59 -25.43
N TYR A 683 -20.00 -16.22 -26.46
CA TYR A 683 -19.51 -15.42 -27.59
C TYR A 683 -20.14 -14.03 -27.66
N GLN A 684 -21.22 -13.76 -26.92
CA GLN A 684 -21.99 -12.51 -27.02
C GLN A 684 -22.51 -12.06 -25.64
N TYR A 685 -22.07 -10.86 -25.24
CA TYR A 685 -22.59 -10.09 -24.12
C TYR A 685 -23.52 -9.01 -24.66
N THR A 686 -24.77 -8.93 -24.18
CA THR A 686 -25.72 -7.89 -24.59
C THR A 686 -26.30 -7.18 -23.37
N SER A 687 -27.02 -6.07 -23.60
CA SER A 687 -27.77 -5.38 -22.55
C SER A 687 -28.97 -6.18 -22.02
N THR A 688 -29.35 -7.27 -22.71
CA THR A 688 -30.50 -8.14 -22.40
C THR A 688 -30.11 -9.49 -21.82
N GLY A 689 -28.84 -9.90 -21.88
CA GLY A 689 -28.38 -11.19 -21.36
C GLY A 689 -27.07 -11.69 -21.99
N PHE A 690 -26.88 -13.01 -21.95
CA PHE A 690 -25.77 -13.72 -22.59
C PHE A 690 -26.28 -14.76 -23.57
N ILE A 691 -25.45 -15.11 -24.54
CA ILE A 691 -25.60 -16.36 -25.29
C ILE A 691 -24.41 -17.27 -24.94
N VAL A 692 -24.71 -18.49 -24.47
CA VAL A 692 -23.73 -19.52 -24.15
C VAL A 692 -23.92 -20.75 -25.05
N ASP A 693 -22.84 -21.46 -25.36
CA ASP A 693 -22.89 -22.80 -25.93
C ASP A 693 -23.22 -23.81 -24.84
N VAL A 694 -24.30 -24.59 -25.01
CA VAL A 694 -24.78 -25.52 -23.98
C VAL A 694 -23.75 -26.61 -23.68
N ALA A 695 -23.15 -27.20 -24.71
CA ALA A 695 -22.19 -28.29 -24.53
C ALA A 695 -20.90 -27.83 -23.84
N ASN A 696 -20.39 -26.64 -24.18
CA ASN A 696 -19.22 -26.07 -23.50
C ASN A 696 -19.54 -25.59 -22.08
N PHE A 697 -20.73 -25.03 -21.84
CA PHE A 697 -21.17 -24.57 -20.53
C PHE A 697 -21.35 -25.74 -19.54
N ASP A 698 -22.08 -26.78 -19.94
CA ASP A 698 -22.32 -27.97 -19.13
C ASP A 698 -21.02 -28.75 -18.87
N ARG A 699 -20.17 -28.90 -19.90
CA ARG A 699 -18.81 -29.47 -19.74
C ARG A 699 -17.97 -28.68 -18.75
N TRP A 700 -18.06 -27.35 -18.76
CA TRP A 700 -17.36 -26.53 -17.79
C TRP A 700 -17.95 -26.68 -16.37
N LEU A 701 -19.28 -26.71 -16.21
CA LEU A 701 -19.92 -26.97 -14.91
C LEU A 701 -19.68 -28.39 -14.37
N ASN A 702 -19.24 -29.33 -15.21
CA ASN A 702 -19.21 -30.76 -14.90
C ASN A 702 -20.61 -31.30 -14.52
N SER A 703 -21.63 -30.80 -15.21
CA SER A 703 -23.05 -31.09 -14.99
C SER A 703 -23.82 -30.91 -16.28
N ASP A 704 -24.83 -31.72 -16.56
CA ASP A 704 -25.67 -31.67 -17.77
C ASP A 704 -26.92 -30.77 -17.60
N THR A 705 -26.86 -29.78 -16.71
CA THR A 705 -28.04 -29.01 -16.26
C THR A 705 -28.73 -28.22 -17.38
N LEU A 706 -28.00 -27.54 -18.27
CA LEU A 706 -28.64 -26.84 -19.40
C LEU A 706 -29.17 -27.82 -20.45
N GLN A 707 -28.47 -28.92 -20.71
CA GLN A 707 -28.90 -29.97 -21.63
C GLN A 707 -30.17 -30.66 -21.11
N GLN A 708 -30.28 -30.94 -19.81
CA GLN A 708 -31.50 -31.45 -19.17
C GLN A 708 -32.65 -30.44 -19.28
N LYS A 709 -32.41 -29.15 -18.97
CA LYS A 709 -33.42 -28.10 -19.11
C LYS A 709 -33.89 -27.96 -20.56
N TYR A 710 -33.00 -28.04 -21.55
CA TYR A 710 -33.37 -28.10 -22.97
C TYR A 710 -34.23 -29.33 -23.27
N ASN A 711 -33.76 -30.54 -22.93
CA ASN A 711 -34.47 -31.80 -23.19
C ASN A 711 -35.88 -31.83 -22.56
N SER A 712 -36.08 -31.14 -21.43
CA SER A 712 -37.38 -31.00 -20.76
C SER A 712 -38.31 -29.95 -21.38
N SER A 713 -37.79 -29.04 -22.22
CA SER A 713 -38.51 -27.89 -22.77
C SER A 713 -39.43 -28.22 -23.93
N GLU A 714 -40.44 -27.35 -24.16
CA GLU A 714 -41.31 -27.45 -25.35
C GLU A 714 -40.53 -27.26 -26.65
N VAL A 715 -39.50 -26.41 -26.66
CA VAL A 715 -38.62 -26.18 -27.82
C VAL A 715 -37.94 -27.48 -28.29
N ALA A 716 -37.51 -28.35 -27.37
CA ALA A 716 -36.95 -29.65 -27.73
C ALA A 716 -38.02 -30.62 -28.27
N ARG A 717 -39.25 -30.59 -27.71
CA ARG A 717 -40.37 -31.41 -28.20
C ARG A 717 -40.79 -31.03 -29.61
N ASP A 718 -40.84 -29.73 -29.91
CA ASP A 718 -41.19 -29.25 -31.25
C ASP A 718 -40.05 -29.47 -32.26
N ALA A 719 -38.79 -29.32 -31.86
CA ALA A 719 -37.64 -29.73 -32.68
C ALA A 719 -37.66 -31.25 -32.99
N GLN A 720 -38.05 -32.09 -32.03
CA GLN A 720 -38.24 -33.53 -32.25
C GLN A 720 -39.39 -33.83 -33.21
N LYS A 721 -40.54 -33.14 -33.11
CA LYS A 721 -41.64 -33.25 -34.09
C LYS A 721 -41.16 -32.89 -35.48
N VAL A 722 -40.57 -31.71 -35.67
CA VAL A 722 -40.10 -31.24 -36.99
C VAL A 722 -39.07 -32.21 -37.61
N ASN A 723 -38.17 -32.79 -36.81
CA ASN A 723 -37.21 -33.79 -37.30
C ASN A 723 -37.90 -35.14 -37.63
N THR A 724 -38.93 -35.52 -36.88
CA THR A 724 -39.75 -36.72 -37.18
C THR A 724 -40.58 -36.52 -38.44
N ASP A 725 -41.19 -35.35 -38.62
CA ASP A 725 -41.96 -34.97 -39.81
C ASP A 725 -41.07 -34.84 -41.05
N ALA A 726 -39.85 -34.31 -40.90
CA ALA A 726 -38.84 -34.27 -41.96
C ALA A 726 -38.41 -35.68 -42.39
N LYS A 727 -38.13 -36.58 -41.43
CA LYS A 727 -37.81 -37.98 -41.72
C LYS A 727 -38.98 -38.74 -42.34
N MET A 728 -40.22 -38.48 -41.89
CA MET A 728 -41.43 -39.02 -42.52
C MET A 728 -41.61 -38.49 -43.94
N THR A 729 -41.33 -37.21 -44.18
CA THR A 729 -41.36 -36.60 -45.51
C THR A 729 -40.31 -37.22 -46.42
N GLU A 730 -39.07 -37.41 -45.95
CA GLU A 730 -38.01 -38.08 -46.71
C GLU A 730 -38.36 -39.55 -47.03
N LEU A 731 -38.92 -40.28 -46.06
CA LEU A 731 -39.45 -41.64 -46.27
C LEU A 731 -40.57 -41.66 -47.30
N LEU A 732 -41.51 -40.72 -47.23
CA LEU A 732 -42.59 -40.57 -48.21
C LEU A 732 -42.03 -40.23 -49.59
N THR A 733 -41.11 -39.28 -49.73
CA THR A 733 -40.46 -38.96 -51.01
C THR A 733 -39.75 -40.17 -51.60
N ARG A 734 -38.98 -40.92 -50.79
CA ARG A 734 -38.32 -42.17 -51.25
C ARG A 734 -39.32 -43.25 -51.66
N LEU A 735 -40.47 -43.36 -50.97
CA LEU A 735 -41.57 -44.26 -51.35
C LEU A 735 -42.24 -43.83 -52.65
N THR A 736 -42.49 -42.53 -52.85
CA THR A 736 -43.04 -41.99 -54.10
C THR A 736 -42.09 -42.20 -55.26
N GLU A 737 -40.80 -41.90 -55.11
CA GLU A 737 -39.79 -42.21 -56.14
C GLU A 737 -39.69 -43.71 -56.47
N ALA A 738 -39.83 -44.58 -55.46
CA ALA A 738 -39.84 -46.03 -55.67
C ALA A 738 -41.10 -46.49 -56.44
N GLN A 739 -42.25 -45.89 -56.15
CA GLN A 739 -43.50 -46.12 -56.87
C GLN A 739 -43.46 -45.58 -58.31
N GLU A 740 -42.88 -44.39 -58.55
CA GLU A 740 -42.67 -43.85 -59.90
C GLU A 740 -41.71 -44.73 -60.71
N LYS A 741 -40.64 -45.24 -60.11
CA LYS A 741 -39.74 -46.23 -60.74
C LYS A 741 -40.45 -47.56 -61.05
N GLN A 742 -41.44 -47.98 -60.24
CA GLN A 742 -42.31 -49.12 -60.56
C GLN A 742 -43.31 -48.80 -61.70
N ALA A 743 -43.93 -47.62 -61.67
CA ALA A 743 -44.88 -47.17 -62.70
C ALA A 743 -44.20 -47.02 -64.07
N HIS A 744 -43.00 -46.44 -64.13
CA HIS A 744 -42.18 -46.39 -65.35
C HIS A 744 -41.81 -47.79 -65.87
N ARG A 745 -41.50 -48.75 -64.98
CA ARG A 745 -41.30 -50.15 -65.38
C ARG A 745 -42.57 -50.75 -66.00
N HIS A 746 -43.75 -50.54 -65.42
CA HIS A 746 -45.00 -51.04 -66.02
C HIS A 746 -45.43 -50.30 -67.30
N GLY A 747 -45.12 -49.01 -67.45
CA GLY A 747 -45.33 -48.27 -68.70
C GLY A 747 -44.50 -48.80 -69.88
N ILE A 748 -43.25 -49.21 -69.63
CA ILE A 748 -42.38 -49.82 -70.65
C ILE A 748 -42.89 -51.22 -71.05
N PHE A 749 -43.42 -52.00 -70.10
CA PHE A 749 -43.97 -53.33 -70.38
C PHE A 749 -45.34 -53.31 -71.10
N SER A 750 -46.11 -52.23 -71.04
CA SER A 750 -47.38 -52.13 -71.80
C SER A 750 -47.15 -51.78 -73.27
N TRP A 751 -46.10 -51.02 -73.59
CA TRP A 751 -45.73 -50.68 -74.98
C TRP A 751 -45.16 -51.89 -75.76
N LEU A 752 -44.42 -52.78 -75.08
CA LEU A 752 -43.85 -54.00 -75.66
C LEU A 752 -44.84 -55.14 -75.95
N LYS A 753 -46.15 -54.94 -75.72
CA LYS A 753 -47.20 -55.96 -75.96
C LYS A 753 -48.14 -55.67 -77.15
N LYS A 754 -47.82 -54.69 -78.01
CA LYS A 754 -48.52 -54.45 -79.28
C LYS A 754 -47.54 -54.29 -80.46
N LYS A 755 -47.06 -55.42 -80.97
CA LYS A 755 -46.74 -55.64 -82.39
C LYS A 755 -46.81 -57.12 -82.70
#